data_AF-A0A974HCL9-F1
#
_entry.id   AF-A0A974HCL9-F1
#
_cell.length_a   1.000
_cell.length_b   1.000
_cell.length_c   1.000
_cell.angle_alpha   90.00
_cell.angle_beta   90.00
_cell.angle_gamma   90.00
#
_symmetry.space_group_name_H-M   'P 1'
#
loop_
_entity.id
_entity.type
_entity.pdbx_description
1 polymer ?
#
loop_
_entity_poly.entity_id
_entity_poly.type
_entity_poly.pdbx_seq_one_letter_code
_entity_poly.pdbx_strand_id
1 'polypeptide(L)'
;MAASGGRARSGESMDKSITLPPDEIFRNLENAKRFAIDIVAKVRSFDHTGKDSDHEQLYEISVQEEITARLHFIKFENAYIEICLDFIKDHLVNTETKVIKATGVDKEDEMTCLIKGCNFVLKNIPHEAFVYVKHADPEFRFQTTHPNIFPYLLVNIGSGVSIVKVEAEDKFERIGGSSIGGGTFWGLGALLTKTKRFDELLQLAAKGHHTNVDMLVKDIYGGAYQILGLTGNLIASSFGNSFGKSATIDKDFSKEDMAKSLLHMISNDIGQLACLYAKQHNLSQVYFGGFFIRGHPVTMHTISYSINFFSKGEVQALFLRHEGYLGTIGAFLKGAEQDNPNMYSWGENYAGSSGLMSTSPDIYPMQRTRSGTFDMLEMDRLERQLVNLPLLFDSSSYVPDTVDLAEDAMAREYWLSCFEEALEGVAKRAVASQPDANDATDRAYKFQQKYLNKLRTLRLQPFAYGSLTVRSLLDTREHCLNEFNFPDPYSKVKQKENDIAVLESNSEFGFEEAKEKLQARPWLVDTYDNWIERLRGPPHKCALIFVDNSELLARGTEVILACNSGPALNDVTYNESLIVTECIAAMDTTIQSALQDERLILVQTGSSSPCLDLSRLDKGLTMLVKERNTDLVIIEGMGRAIHTNYYASFQCESLKLAVIKNSWLAERLRGKIFSVVFKYETPSK
;
A
#
# COMPACT_ATOMS: atom_id res chain seq x y z
N MET A 1 -42.04 -41.00 53.18
CA MET A 1 -42.02 -42.09 52.17
C MET A 1 -42.00 -41.46 50.78
N ALA A 2 -41.49 -42.19 49.79
CA ALA A 2 -41.79 -42.12 48.34
C ALA A 2 -41.99 -40.77 47.59
N ALA A 3 -41.23 -40.66 46.49
CA ALA A 3 -41.71 -40.29 45.14
C ALA A 3 -41.87 -38.80 44.71
N SER A 4 -40.77 -38.29 44.11
CA SER A 4 -40.71 -37.79 42.71
C SER A 4 -41.61 -36.64 42.21
N GLY A 5 -40.96 -35.59 41.70
CA GLY A 5 -41.61 -34.53 40.89
C GLY A 5 -40.65 -33.57 40.15
N GLY A 6 -39.40 -33.99 39.88
CA GLY A 6 -38.36 -33.11 39.35
C GLY A 6 -38.45 -32.88 37.82
N ARG A 7 -38.47 -31.61 37.40
CA ARG A 7 -38.19 -31.18 36.02
C ARG A 7 -37.05 -30.17 36.04
N ALA A 8 -35.85 -30.59 35.64
CA ALA A 8 -34.72 -29.67 35.48
C ALA A 8 -34.96 -28.74 34.27
N ARG A 9 -34.66 -27.44 34.44
CA ARG A 9 -34.35 -26.56 33.32
C ARG A 9 -32.85 -26.52 33.18
N SER A 10 -32.34 -26.91 32.02
CA SER A 10 -30.95 -26.69 31.63
C SER A 10 -30.71 -25.19 31.50
N GLY A 11 -29.82 -24.64 32.33
CA GLY A 11 -29.26 -23.31 32.12
C GLY A 11 -28.14 -23.41 31.10
N GLU A 12 -28.35 -22.88 29.89
CA GLU A 12 -27.27 -22.73 28.92
C GLU A 12 -26.37 -21.56 29.36
N SER A 13 -25.20 -21.90 29.94
CA SER A 13 -24.10 -20.94 30.05
C SER A 13 -23.62 -20.61 28.64
N MET A 14 -23.70 -19.35 28.23
CA MET A 14 -23.11 -18.89 26.97
C MET A 14 -21.62 -18.57 27.16
N ASP A 15 -20.84 -19.60 27.52
CA ASP A 15 -19.39 -19.58 27.44
C ASP A 15 -18.97 -19.45 25.96
N LYS A 16 -18.77 -18.19 25.53
CA LYS A 16 -18.37 -17.82 24.18
C LYS A 16 -16.88 -17.46 24.16
N SER A 17 -16.04 -18.43 24.51
CA SER A 17 -14.63 -18.36 24.19
C SER A 17 -14.45 -18.22 22.67
N ILE A 18 -13.54 -17.34 22.26
CA ILE A 18 -13.01 -17.30 20.90
C ILE A 18 -11.73 -18.12 20.93
N THR A 19 -11.70 -19.20 20.14
CA THR A 19 -10.45 -19.90 19.84
C THR A 19 -9.63 -19.00 18.92
N LEU A 20 -8.52 -18.47 19.44
CA LEU A 20 -7.53 -17.79 18.60
C LEU A 20 -6.87 -18.81 17.66
N PRO A 21 -6.45 -18.40 16.44
CA PRO A 21 -5.84 -19.31 15.48
C PRO A 21 -4.52 -19.89 16.02
N PRO A 22 -4.14 -21.11 15.57
CA PRO A 22 -2.89 -21.76 15.98
C PRO A 22 -1.66 -20.99 15.50
N ASP A 23 -0.49 -21.43 15.98
CA ASP A 23 0.78 -20.70 16.01
C ASP A 23 1.26 -20.17 14.65
N GLU A 24 0.80 -20.73 13.54
CA GLU A 24 1.12 -20.27 12.17
C GLU A 24 0.83 -18.77 11.95
N ILE A 25 -0.24 -18.21 12.54
CA ILE A 25 -0.57 -16.78 12.41
C ILE A 25 0.28 -15.90 13.34
N PHE A 26 0.97 -16.51 14.31
CA PHE A 26 1.60 -15.83 15.44
C PHE A 26 3.04 -16.26 15.73
N ARG A 27 3.71 -16.90 14.76
CA ARG A 27 5.10 -17.43 14.78
C ARG A 27 6.11 -16.57 15.54
N ASN A 28 6.01 -15.24 15.42
CA ASN A 28 6.79 -14.28 16.19
C ASN A 28 5.95 -13.75 17.39
N LEU A 29 5.72 -14.53 18.44
CA LEU A 29 5.03 -14.07 19.69
C LEU A 29 5.91 -14.21 20.94
N GLU A 30 6.66 -15.29 21.10
CA GLU A 30 7.47 -15.55 22.30
C GLU A 30 8.55 -14.48 22.51
N ASN A 31 9.07 -13.94 21.40
CA ASN A 31 10.29 -13.15 21.26
C ASN A 31 10.16 -11.66 21.67
N ALA A 32 9.30 -11.29 22.63
CA ALA A 32 8.73 -9.95 22.65
C ALA A 32 9.56 -8.84 23.35
N LYS A 33 9.80 -7.71 22.66
CA LYS A 33 10.45 -6.51 23.24
C LYS A 33 9.53 -5.31 23.50
N ARG A 34 8.54 -5.02 22.64
CA ARG A 34 7.57 -3.90 22.83
C ARG A 34 6.17 -4.23 22.33
N PHE A 35 5.18 -3.60 22.96
CA PHE A 35 3.76 -3.73 22.67
C PHE A 35 3.09 -2.35 22.62
N ALA A 36 2.55 -1.98 21.45
CA ALA A 36 1.58 -0.90 21.36
C ALA A 36 0.17 -1.47 21.46
N ILE A 37 -0.63 -0.92 22.35
CA ILE A 37 -1.91 -1.50 22.74
C ILE A 37 -2.98 -0.42 22.63
N ASP A 38 -3.52 -0.26 21.43
CA ASP A 38 -4.93 0.15 21.28
C ASP A 38 -5.80 -1.13 21.29
N ILE A 39 -5.46 -2.04 22.22
CA ILE A 39 -6.03 -3.37 22.42
C ILE A 39 -5.85 -4.28 21.17
N VAL A 40 -4.74 -5.02 20.89
CA VAL A 40 -3.41 -5.33 21.51
C VAL A 40 -2.40 -5.85 20.40
N ALA A 41 -1.04 -5.70 20.51
CA ALA A 41 -0.02 -6.03 19.45
C ALA A 41 1.19 -6.98 19.82
N LYS A 42 2.37 -6.92 19.10
CA LYS A 42 3.56 -7.87 19.03
C LYS A 42 4.88 -7.23 18.42
N VAL A 43 6.12 -7.79 18.26
CA VAL A 43 7.13 -8.74 18.91
C VAL A 43 8.45 -8.89 18.03
N ARG A 44 9.71 -8.97 18.57
CA ARG A 44 11.06 -9.13 17.87
C ARG A 44 12.24 -9.38 18.88
N SER A 45 13.43 -10.03 18.72
CA SER A 45 14.34 -10.57 17.64
C SER A 45 15.65 -11.20 18.25
N PHE A 46 16.48 -12.00 17.51
CA PHE A 46 18.00 -12.18 17.49
C PHE A 46 18.45 -13.58 16.90
N ASP A 47 19.67 -13.97 16.42
CA ASP A 47 20.92 -13.39 15.78
C ASP A 47 21.91 -14.56 15.32
N HIS A 48 22.94 -14.39 14.43
CA HIS A 48 24.02 -15.40 14.05
C HIS A 48 25.33 -14.86 13.34
N THR A 49 26.36 -15.69 13.07
CA THR A 49 27.67 -15.37 12.38
C THR A 49 28.27 -16.56 11.54
N GLY A 50 29.20 -16.34 10.59
CA GLY A 50 29.74 -17.38 9.66
C GLY A 50 31.25 -17.29 9.28
N LYS A 51 31.73 -18.12 8.31
CA LYS A 51 33.10 -18.08 7.72
C LYS A 51 33.31 -18.91 6.40
N ASP A 52 34.53 -18.88 5.83
CA ASP A 52 34.87 -19.08 4.39
C ASP A 52 35.31 -20.50 3.90
N SER A 53 35.28 -20.69 2.56
CA SER A 53 36.33 -21.24 1.64
C SER A 53 36.05 -22.46 0.72
N ASP A 54 36.59 -22.35 -0.51
CA ASP A 54 36.83 -23.34 -1.61
C ASP A 54 35.68 -24.21 -2.17
N HIS A 55 35.08 -23.79 -3.31
CA HIS A 55 34.45 -24.70 -4.31
C HIS A 55 34.33 -24.09 -5.73
N GLU A 56 33.98 -24.92 -6.73
CA GLU A 56 33.96 -24.61 -8.18
C GLU A 56 32.72 -23.80 -8.65
N GLN A 57 32.31 -22.77 -7.91
CA GLN A 57 31.16 -21.90 -8.21
C GLN A 57 31.53 -20.45 -7.86
N LEU A 58 31.03 -19.43 -8.57
CA LEU A 58 31.41 -18.03 -8.29
C LEU A 58 31.10 -17.60 -6.85
N TYR A 59 30.00 -18.10 -6.28
CA TYR A 59 29.61 -17.92 -4.89
C TYR A 59 28.66 -19.04 -4.44
N GLU A 60 28.69 -19.40 -3.16
CA GLU A 60 27.73 -20.34 -2.56
C GLU A 60 26.46 -19.60 -2.07
N ILE A 61 25.29 -20.16 -2.37
CA ILE A 61 24.00 -19.61 -1.93
C ILE A 61 23.67 -20.17 -0.53
N SER A 62 24.04 -19.44 0.52
CA SER A 62 23.54 -19.70 1.88
C SER A 62 22.21 -18.98 2.13
N VAL A 63 21.22 -19.68 2.70
CA VAL A 63 19.96 -19.07 3.15
C VAL A 63 20.18 -18.53 4.56
N GLN A 64 20.05 -17.21 4.72
CA GLN A 64 20.18 -16.51 6.01
C GLN A 64 18.81 -15.94 6.41
N GLU A 65 18.37 -16.19 7.65
CA GLU A 65 17.12 -15.61 8.17
C GLU A 65 17.36 -14.16 8.63
N GLU A 66 17.11 -13.19 7.75
CA GLU A 66 17.18 -11.76 8.05
C GLU A 66 16.01 -11.34 8.96
N ILE A 67 16.31 -10.88 10.18
CA ILE A 67 15.29 -10.57 11.19
C ILE A 67 14.69 -9.17 10.97
N THR A 68 13.89 -9.06 9.91
CA THR A 68 13.16 -7.84 9.57
C THR A 68 12.16 -7.43 10.65
N ALA A 69 12.01 -6.12 10.83
CA ALA A 69 11.38 -5.56 12.01
C ALA A 69 9.87 -5.29 11.78
N ARG A 70 9.06 -6.35 11.73
CA ARG A 70 7.61 -6.27 11.51
C ARG A 70 6.84 -5.56 12.64
N LEU A 71 5.70 -4.97 12.29
CA LEU A 71 4.60 -4.54 13.16
C LEU A 71 3.32 -5.24 12.73
N HIS A 72 2.50 -5.62 13.71
CA HIS A 72 1.18 -6.21 13.51
C HIS A 72 0.14 -5.37 14.26
N PHE A 73 -0.83 -4.80 13.54
CA PHE A 73 -1.94 -4.05 14.11
C PHE A 73 -3.24 -4.84 13.94
N ILE A 74 -3.78 -5.36 15.04
CA ILE A 74 -4.91 -6.31 15.06
C ILE A 74 -6.13 -5.62 15.69
N LYS A 75 -7.32 -5.84 15.13
CA LYS A 75 -8.60 -5.36 15.70
C LYS A 75 -9.43 -6.50 16.27
N PHE A 76 -10.02 -6.28 17.44
CA PHE A 76 -11.05 -7.15 18.03
C PHE A 76 -12.04 -6.32 18.88
N GLU A 77 -13.16 -6.93 19.29
CA GLU A 77 -14.19 -6.23 20.07
C GLU A 77 -13.76 -6.08 21.54
N ASN A 78 -13.99 -4.92 22.15
CA ASN A 78 -13.58 -4.62 23.55
C ASN A 78 -14.12 -5.63 24.59
N ALA A 79 -15.18 -6.38 24.28
CA ALA A 79 -15.69 -7.46 25.11
C ALA A 79 -14.67 -8.61 25.35
N TYR A 80 -13.59 -8.66 24.57
CA TYR A 80 -12.56 -9.70 24.61
C TYR A 80 -11.21 -9.24 25.18
N ILE A 81 -11.12 -8.02 25.75
CA ILE A 81 -9.87 -7.46 26.31
C ILE A 81 -9.17 -8.43 27.28
N GLU A 82 -9.87 -8.93 28.29
CA GLU A 82 -9.29 -9.81 29.31
C GLU A 82 -8.72 -11.10 28.68
N ILE A 83 -9.47 -11.71 27.75
CA ILE A 83 -9.05 -12.94 27.04
C ILE A 83 -7.78 -12.69 26.21
N CYS A 84 -7.66 -11.52 25.58
CA CYS A 84 -6.48 -11.18 24.81
C CYS A 84 -5.27 -10.79 25.69
N LEU A 85 -5.50 -10.22 26.88
CA LEU A 85 -4.44 -9.99 27.87
C LEU A 85 -3.92 -11.31 28.46
N ASP A 86 -4.81 -12.23 28.84
CA ASP A 86 -4.42 -13.55 29.34
C ASP A 86 -3.71 -14.38 28.25
N PHE A 87 -4.23 -14.43 27.02
CA PHE A 87 -3.54 -15.10 25.91
C PHE A 87 -2.11 -14.58 25.71
N ILE A 88 -1.91 -13.27 25.75
CA ILE A 88 -0.58 -12.67 25.54
C ILE A 88 0.34 -12.90 26.73
N LYS A 89 -0.18 -12.87 27.96
CA LYS A 89 0.55 -13.20 29.18
C LYS A 89 1.02 -14.65 29.20
N ASP A 90 0.19 -15.60 28.74
CA ASP A 90 0.51 -17.03 28.71
C ASP A 90 1.59 -17.40 27.68
N HIS A 91 1.69 -16.64 26.56
CA HIS A 91 2.64 -16.89 25.47
C HIS A 91 3.87 -15.94 25.50
N LEU A 92 4.14 -15.28 26.64
CA LEU A 92 5.15 -14.21 26.78
C LEU A 92 6.39 -14.63 27.60
N VAL A 93 7.32 -15.33 26.95
CA VAL A 93 8.53 -15.87 27.58
C VAL A 93 9.62 -14.80 27.76
N ASN A 94 10.42 -14.91 28.84
CA ASN A 94 11.69 -14.23 29.10
C ASN A 94 11.83 -12.75 28.68
N THR A 95 11.23 -11.83 29.44
CA THR A 95 11.60 -10.39 29.41
C THR A 95 11.40 -9.74 30.78
N GLU A 96 12.46 -9.21 31.38
CA GLU A 96 12.47 -8.70 32.76
C GLU A 96 11.88 -7.29 32.92
N THR A 97 11.75 -6.53 31.82
CA THR A 97 11.04 -5.24 31.81
C THR A 97 10.01 -5.23 30.69
N LYS A 98 8.77 -4.85 31.03
CA LYS A 98 7.63 -4.81 30.10
C LYS A 98 6.84 -3.52 30.33
N VAL A 99 6.85 -2.63 29.35
CA VAL A 99 6.01 -1.43 29.33
C VAL A 99 5.00 -1.57 28.20
N ILE A 100 3.73 -1.67 28.57
CA ILE A 100 2.61 -1.54 27.65
C ILE A 100 2.33 -0.05 27.49
N LYS A 101 2.30 0.44 26.24
CA LYS A 101 1.78 1.79 25.94
C LYS A 101 0.42 1.67 25.27
N ALA A 102 -0.59 2.27 25.89
CA ALA A 102 -1.97 2.20 25.45
C ALA A 102 -2.64 3.58 25.45
N THR A 103 -3.42 3.86 24.41
CA THR A 103 -4.30 5.04 24.39
C THR A 103 -5.37 4.89 25.47
N GLY A 104 -5.37 5.79 26.46
CA GLY A 104 -6.30 5.80 27.59
C GLY A 104 -5.82 5.08 28.87
N VAL A 105 -4.78 4.23 28.82
CA VAL A 105 -4.20 3.57 30.00
C VAL A 105 -2.67 3.72 29.96
N ASP A 106 -2.13 4.43 30.95
CA ASP A 106 -0.88 5.21 30.85
C ASP A 106 -1.01 6.36 29.82
N LYS A 107 -1.29 7.57 30.32
CA LYS A 107 -2.02 8.61 29.57
C LYS A 107 -1.19 9.38 28.55
N GLU A 108 -0.90 8.75 27.42
CA GLU A 108 -0.61 9.49 26.20
C GLU A 108 -1.87 10.21 25.69
N ASP A 109 -1.71 11.46 25.26
CA ASP A 109 -2.79 12.24 24.65
C ASP A 109 -3.26 11.61 23.33
N GLU A 110 -4.58 11.33 23.26
CA GLU A 110 -5.27 10.71 22.13
C GLU A 110 -5.03 11.48 20.83
N MET A 111 -5.10 12.81 20.89
CA MET A 111 -4.98 13.66 19.71
C MET A 111 -3.57 13.64 19.13
N THR A 112 -2.55 13.70 19.99
CA THR A 112 -1.14 13.58 19.58
C THR A 112 -0.86 12.23 18.95
N CYS A 113 -1.40 11.13 19.50
CA CYS A 113 -1.27 9.81 18.90
C CYS A 113 -1.98 9.75 17.53
N LEU A 114 -3.22 10.24 17.45
CA LEU A 114 -3.98 10.32 16.19
C LEU A 114 -3.21 11.08 15.09
N ILE A 115 -2.63 12.25 15.40
CA ILE A 115 -1.86 13.04 14.42
C ILE A 115 -0.55 12.34 14.04
N LYS A 116 0.23 11.81 14.99
CA LYS A 116 1.47 11.08 14.67
C LYS A 116 1.20 9.84 13.82
N GLY A 117 0.12 9.11 14.08
CA GLY A 117 -0.32 8.00 13.23
C GLY A 117 -0.76 8.43 11.83
N CYS A 118 -1.50 9.54 11.72
CA CYS A 118 -1.94 10.11 10.44
C CYS A 118 -0.74 10.56 9.58
N ASN A 119 0.18 11.33 10.16
CA ASN A 119 1.43 11.74 9.50
C ASN A 119 2.25 10.52 9.04
N PHE A 120 2.34 9.50 9.88
CA PHE A 120 3.10 8.29 9.57
C PHE A 120 2.54 7.53 8.36
N VAL A 121 1.22 7.23 8.33
CA VAL A 121 0.64 6.49 7.19
C VAL A 121 0.72 7.30 5.90
N LEU A 122 0.41 8.61 5.95
CA LEU A 122 0.46 9.50 4.79
C LEU A 122 1.86 9.65 4.17
N LYS A 123 2.92 9.42 4.95
CA LYS A 123 4.32 9.48 4.49
C LYS A 123 4.90 8.13 4.10
N ASN A 124 4.49 7.04 4.77
CA ASN A 124 5.15 5.73 4.62
C ASN A 124 4.37 4.75 3.74
N ILE A 125 3.04 4.85 3.66
CA ILE A 125 2.19 3.89 2.95
C ILE A 125 1.80 4.49 1.58
N PRO A 126 2.30 3.95 0.44
CA PRO A 126 1.84 4.33 -0.88
C PRO A 126 0.33 4.11 -1.00
N HIS A 127 -0.36 5.01 -1.71
CA HIS A 127 -1.80 4.92 -1.93
C HIS A 127 -2.67 4.99 -0.66
N GLU A 128 -2.14 5.44 0.49
CA GLU A 128 -2.90 5.59 1.75
C GLU A 128 -4.15 6.45 1.59
N ALA A 129 -3.99 7.62 0.97
CA ALA A 129 -5.05 8.59 0.75
C ALA A 129 -5.80 8.34 -0.56
N PHE A 130 -7.13 8.47 -0.53
CA PHE A 130 -7.96 8.34 -1.73
C PHE A 130 -9.18 9.26 -1.75
N VAL A 131 -9.62 9.59 -2.96
CA VAL A 131 -10.93 10.21 -3.23
C VAL A 131 -11.92 9.10 -3.59
N TYR A 132 -13.15 9.15 -3.05
CA TYR A 132 -14.25 8.31 -3.49
C TYR A 132 -15.24 9.10 -4.37
N VAL A 133 -15.47 8.62 -5.59
CA VAL A 133 -16.39 9.20 -6.57
C VAL A 133 -17.41 8.15 -7.01
N LYS A 134 -18.58 8.16 -6.37
CA LYS A 134 -19.70 7.26 -6.69
C LYS A 134 -20.07 7.31 -8.18
N HIS A 135 -20.24 6.14 -8.79
CA HIS A 135 -20.52 5.93 -10.22
C HIS A 135 -19.43 6.40 -11.19
N ALA A 136 -18.21 6.70 -10.72
CA ALA A 136 -17.04 6.77 -11.60
C ALA A 136 -16.49 5.36 -11.85
N ASP A 137 -15.75 5.21 -12.96
CA ASP A 137 -14.91 4.04 -13.21
C ASP A 137 -13.45 4.54 -13.22
N PRO A 138 -12.60 4.17 -12.26
CA PRO A 138 -12.92 3.52 -10.99
C PRO A 138 -13.60 4.48 -10.00
N GLU A 139 -14.36 3.95 -9.04
CA GLU A 139 -14.96 4.76 -7.96
C GLU A 139 -13.93 5.23 -6.91
N PHE A 140 -12.79 4.54 -6.78
CA PHE A 140 -11.73 4.85 -5.81
C PHE A 140 -10.50 5.33 -6.56
N ARG A 141 -9.97 6.51 -6.18
CA ARG A 141 -8.82 7.13 -6.82
C ARG A 141 -7.75 7.46 -5.78
N PHE A 142 -6.67 6.70 -5.80
CA PHE A 142 -5.59 6.77 -4.82
C PHE A 142 -4.57 7.87 -5.17
N GLN A 143 -4.02 8.52 -4.15
CA GLN A 143 -2.92 9.48 -4.30
C GLN A 143 -1.58 8.79 -4.07
N THR A 144 -0.54 9.18 -4.81
CA THR A 144 0.85 8.79 -4.50
C THR A 144 1.33 9.48 -3.22
N THR A 145 2.31 8.88 -2.54
CA THR A 145 2.93 9.44 -1.32
C THR A 145 3.61 10.77 -1.61
N HIS A 146 3.07 11.86 -1.08
CA HIS A 146 3.57 13.21 -1.34
C HIS A 146 4.61 13.64 -0.29
N PRO A 147 5.78 14.20 -0.68
CA PRO A 147 6.87 14.49 0.26
C PRO A 147 6.54 15.59 1.29
N ASN A 148 5.61 16.50 0.99
CA ASN A 148 5.09 17.47 1.95
C ASN A 148 3.57 17.33 2.13
N ILE A 149 3.15 16.67 3.20
CA ILE A 149 1.73 16.49 3.51
C ILE A 149 1.08 17.72 4.20
N PHE A 150 1.85 18.76 4.53
CA PHE A 150 1.39 19.89 5.34
C PHE A 150 1.21 21.20 4.54
N PRO A 151 0.29 22.10 4.95
CA PRO A 151 -0.68 21.95 6.04
C PRO A 151 -1.95 21.22 5.59
N TYR A 152 -2.61 20.50 6.51
CA TYR A 152 -3.85 19.77 6.23
C TYR A 152 -4.89 19.91 7.34
N LEU A 153 -6.13 19.54 7.04
CA LEU A 153 -7.21 19.40 8.02
C LEU A 153 -7.51 17.92 8.25
N LEU A 154 -7.50 17.46 9.50
CA LEU A 154 -8.02 16.14 9.90
C LEU A 154 -9.41 16.30 10.52
N VAL A 155 -10.37 15.52 10.02
CA VAL A 155 -11.72 15.40 10.58
C VAL A 155 -11.91 13.96 11.05
N ASN A 156 -11.69 13.73 12.35
CA ASN A 156 -11.83 12.41 12.96
C ASN A 156 -13.28 12.21 13.46
N ILE A 157 -13.95 11.19 12.95
CA ILE A 157 -15.35 10.87 13.22
C ILE A 157 -15.44 9.55 14.01
N GLY A 158 -15.33 9.69 15.33
CA GLY A 158 -15.63 8.63 16.29
C GLY A 158 -17.06 8.73 16.81
N SER A 159 -17.24 8.58 18.12
CA SER A 159 -18.54 8.81 18.79
C SER A 159 -19.07 10.23 18.54
N GLY A 160 -18.18 11.22 18.64
CA GLY A 160 -18.37 12.59 18.15
C GLY A 160 -17.32 12.93 17.08
N VAL A 161 -17.16 14.23 16.80
CA VAL A 161 -16.27 14.74 15.75
C VAL A 161 -15.22 15.68 16.36
N SER A 162 -13.94 15.50 16.01
CA SER A 162 -12.88 16.47 16.25
C SER A 162 -12.29 16.95 14.94
N ILE A 163 -12.10 18.26 14.82
CA ILE A 163 -11.57 18.94 13.64
C ILE A 163 -10.25 19.58 14.03
N VAL A 164 -9.17 19.17 13.37
CA VAL A 164 -7.79 19.45 13.74
C VAL A 164 -7.05 20.03 12.55
N LYS A 165 -6.45 21.20 12.71
CA LYS A 165 -5.49 21.76 11.76
C LYS A 165 -4.12 21.21 12.07
N VAL A 166 -3.42 20.67 11.08
CA VAL A 166 -2.04 20.17 11.21
C VAL A 166 -1.13 21.00 10.30
N GLU A 167 -0.13 21.65 10.89
CA GLU A 167 0.79 22.57 10.18
C GLU A 167 2.21 22.01 10.03
N ALA A 168 2.62 21.11 10.93
CA ALA A 168 3.86 20.36 10.88
C ALA A 168 3.75 19.12 11.79
N GLU A 169 4.78 18.27 11.80
CA GLU A 169 4.82 16.98 12.52
C GLU A 169 4.27 17.05 13.95
N ASP A 170 4.88 17.89 14.80
CA ASP A 170 4.47 18.12 16.18
C ASP A 170 3.70 19.45 16.37
N LYS A 171 3.13 20.04 15.29
CA LYS A 171 2.39 21.31 15.34
C LYS A 171 0.97 21.16 14.78
N PHE A 172 0.00 21.00 15.68
CA PHE A 172 -1.42 20.89 15.36
C PHE A 172 -2.30 21.61 16.39
N GLU A 173 -3.54 21.95 16.00
CA GLU A 173 -4.53 22.63 16.84
C GLU A 173 -5.92 22.05 16.60
N ARG A 174 -6.65 21.68 17.67
CA ARG A 174 -8.06 21.25 17.59
C ARG A 174 -9.00 22.45 17.46
N ILE A 175 -9.01 23.05 16.28
CA ILE A 175 -9.79 24.25 15.94
C ILE A 175 -11.32 24.06 16.01
N GLY A 176 -11.83 22.82 16.02
CA GLY A 176 -13.27 22.57 16.03
C GLY A 176 -13.72 21.15 16.37
N GLY A 177 -15.01 20.91 16.23
CA GLY A 177 -15.64 19.60 16.43
C GLY A 177 -17.16 19.69 16.62
N SER A 178 -17.81 18.55 16.72
CA SER A 178 -19.27 18.42 16.90
C SER A 178 -19.59 17.24 17.82
N SER A 179 -20.68 17.34 18.59
CA SER A 179 -21.27 16.19 19.30
C SER A 179 -22.18 15.34 18.41
N ILE A 180 -22.30 15.70 17.12
CA ILE A 180 -23.06 14.98 16.09
C ILE A 180 -22.06 14.14 15.28
N GLY A 181 -21.86 12.89 15.69
CA GLY A 181 -20.91 11.95 15.07
C GLY A 181 -21.48 10.53 14.94
N GLY A 182 -20.61 9.53 14.84
CA GLY A 182 -21.01 8.14 14.65
C GLY A 182 -21.79 7.54 15.82
N GLY A 183 -21.53 8.01 17.05
CA GLY A 183 -22.30 7.65 18.23
C GLY A 183 -23.73 8.21 18.20
N THR A 184 -23.88 9.43 17.66
CA THR A 184 -25.17 10.10 17.45
C THR A 184 -25.99 9.38 16.37
N PHE A 185 -25.33 8.98 15.27
CA PHE A 185 -25.94 8.15 14.23
C PHE A 185 -26.42 6.80 14.79
N TRP A 186 -25.55 6.08 15.51
CA TRP A 186 -25.90 4.78 16.09
C TRP A 186 -27.03 4.89 17.13
N GLY A 187 -26.94 5.85 18.05
CA GLY A 187 -27.92 6.06 19.12
C GLY A 187 -29.30 6.46 18.59
N LEU A 188 -29.39 7.48 17.74
CA LEU A 188 -30.66 7.89 17.15
C LEU A 188 -31.21 6.83 16.19
N GLY A 189 -30.35 6.18 15.40
CA GLY A 189 -30.76 5.11 14.50
C GLY A 189 -31.32 3.89 15.26
N ALA A 190 -30.68 3.48 16.36
CA ALA A 190 -31.20 2.41 17.22
C ALA A 190 -32.57 2.76 17.82
N LEU A 191 -32.81 4.03 18.18
CA LEU A 191 -34.13 4.48 18.65
C LEU A 191 -35.19 4.48 17.53
N LEU A 192 -34.84 4.95 16.33
CA LEU A 192 -35.75 5.05 15.18
C LEU A 192 -36.08 3.70 14.54
N THR A 193 -35.08 2.83 14.34
CA THR A 193 -35.26 1.56 13.60
C THR A 193 -35.37 0.34 14.52
N LYS A 194 -35.02 0.45 15.81
CA LYS A 194 -34.88 -0.66 16.78
C LYS A 194 -33.74 -1.65 16.44
N THR A 195 -32.85 -1.27 15.53
CA THR A 195 -31.60 -1.96 15.20
C THR A 195 -30.62 -1.93 16.37
N LYS A 196 -29.79 -2.97 16.52
CA LYS A 196 -28.78 -3.04 17.59
C LYS A 196 -27.34 -2.88 17.09
N ARG A 197 -27.05 -3.22 15.83
CA ARG A 197 -25.70 -3.15 15.25
C ARG A 197 -25.49 -1.91 14.39
N PHE A 198 -24.27 -1.38 14.41
CA PHE A 198 -23.85 -0.24 13.57
C PHE A 198 -23.98 -0.58 12.07
N ASP A 199 -23.35 -1.68 11.64
CA ASP A 199 -23.36 -2.15 10.25
C ASP A 199 -24.77 -2.44 9.70
N GLU A 200 -25.67 -2.95 10.54
CA GLU A 200 -27.08 -3.20 10.20
C GLU A 200 -27.81 -1.88 9.88
N LEU A 201 -27.55 -0.82 10.65
CA LEU A 201 -28.12 0.51 10.43
C LEU A 201 -27.61 1.15 9.14
N LEU A 202 -26.35 0.90 8.76
CA LEU A 202 -25.78 1.34 7.48
C LEU A 202 -26.30 0.52 6.29
N GLN A 203 -26.58 -0.77 6.48
CA GLN A 203 -27.29 -1.59 5.48
C GLN A 203 -28.75 -1.16 5.26
N LEU A 204 -29.43 -0.63 6.29
CA LEU A 204 -30.73 0.05 6.15
C LEU A 204 -30.58 1.36 5.37
N ALA A 205 -29.63 2.22 5.77
CA ALA A 205 -29.39 3.50 5.12
C ALA A 205 -28.97 3.38 3.65
N ALA A 206 -28.31 2.28 3.26
CA ALA A 206 -27.97 1.98 1.87
C ALA A 206 -29.18 1.69 0.96
N LYS A 207 -30.33 1.32 1.53
CA LYS A 207 -31.57 0.95 0.81
C LYS A 207 -32.65 2.04 0.82
N GLY A 208 -32.51 3.05 1.68
CA GLY A 208 -33.52 4.07 1.90
C GLY A 208 -33.58 5.20 0.87
N HIS A 209 -34.69 5.92 0.90
CA HIS A 209 -35.00 7.08 0.07
C HIS A 209 -35.31 8.26 1.00
N HIS A 210 -34.25 9.03 1.35
CA HIS A 210 -34.35 10.13 2.31
C HIS A 210 -35.44 11.16 1.98
N THR A 211 -35.79 11.33 0.70
CA THR A 211 -36.85 12.24 0.22
C THR A 211 -38.26 11.91 0.72
N ASN A 212 -38.48 10.72 1.27
CA ASN A 212 -39.72 10.37 1.97
C ASN A 212 -39.84 11.07 3.33
N VAL A 213 -38.71 11.43 3.95
CA VAL A 213 -38.55 11.88 5.35
C VAL A 213 -38.05 13.34 5.44
N ASP A 214 -37.11 13.72 4.57
CA ASP A 214 -36.57 15.08 4.46
C ASP A 214 -37.48 16.00 3.65
N MET A 215 -37.62 17.25 4.09
CA MET A 215 -38.21 18.32 3.28
C MET A 215 -37.11 18.98 2.42
N LEU A 216 -37.35 19.09 1.12
CA LEU A 216 -36.43 19.64 0.13
C LEU A 216 -36.77 21.09 -0.24
N VAL A 217 -35.82 21.82 -0.85
CA VAL A 217 -36.02 23.21 -1.31
C VAL A 217 -37.23 23.33 -2.26
N LYS A 218 -37.44 22.36 -3.16
CA LYS A 218 -38.61 22.36 -4.05
C LYS A 218 -39.95 22.17 -3.35
N ASP A 219 -39.97 21.57 -2.15
CA ASP A 219 -41.21 21.33 -1.40
C ASP A 219 -41.70 22.61 -0.71
N ILE A 220 -40.78 23.57 -0.49
CA ILE A 220 -41.04 24.92 0.01
C ILE A 220 -41.31 25.90 -1.15
N TYR A 221 -40.42 25.93 -2.15
CA TYR A 221 -40.39 26.95 -3.20
C TYR A 221 -40.99 26.52 -4.56
N GLY A 222 -41.47 25.28 -4.68
CA GLY A 222 -41.98 24.72 -5.95
C GLY A 222 -40.91 24.38 -7.00
N GLY A 223 -39.63 24.62 -6.70
CA GLY A 223 -38.52 24.40 -7.63
C GLY A 223 -37.16 24.71 -7.01
N ALA A 224 -36.17 25.07 -7.84
CA ALA A 224 -34.88 25.59 -7.36
C ALA A 224 -34.99 27.07 -6.98
N TYR A 225 -34.41 27.47 -5.85
CA TYR A 225 -34.41 28.87 -5.41
C TYR A 225 -33.20 29.62 -6.00
N GLN A 226 -33.36 30.01 -7.27
CA GLN A 226 -32.31 30.54 -8.13
C GLN A 226 -31.56 31.75 -7.54
N ILE A 227 -32.26 32.66 -6.84
CA ILE A 227 -31.69 33.89 -6.28
C ILE A 227 -30.55 33.60 -5.27
N LEU A 228 -30.66 32.50 -4.52
CA LEU A 228 -29.62 32.04 -3.58
C LEU A 228 -28.81 30.85 -4.11
N GLY A 229 -28.97 30.49 -5.39
CA GLY A 229 -28.28 29.35 -6.02
C GLY A 229 -28.68 27.96 -5.48
N LEU A 230 -29.75 27.85 -4.70
CA LEU A 230 -30.13 26.58 -4.06
C LEU A 230 -30.88 25.67 -5.03
N THR A 231 -30.36 24.46 -5.27
CA THR A 231 -31.00 23.49 -6.16
C THR A 231 -32.27 22.91 -5.51
N GLY A 232 -33.29 22.59 -6.32
CA GLY A 232 -34.58 22.11 -5.79
C GLY A 232 -34.51 20.77 -5.07
N ASN A 233 -33.46 19.97 -5.30
CA ASN A 233 -33.23 18.68 -4.64
C ASN A 233 -32.33 18.80 -3.38
N LEU A 234 -31.88 20.00 -3.01
CA LEU A 234 -31.17 20.23 -1.76
C LEU A 234 -32.14 19.99 -0.57
N ILE A 235 -31.64 19.37 0.50
CA ILE A 235 -32.39 19.23 1.76
C ILE A 235 -32.53 20.62 2.40
N ALA A 236 -33.76 21.03 2.66
CA ALA A 236 -34.07 22.28 3.37
C ALA A 236 -34.33 22.04 4.86
N SER A 237 -34.87 20.88 5.22
CA SER A 237 -34.95 20.40 6.61
C SER A 237 -34.91 18.88 6.64
N SER A 238 -33.85 18.32 7.23
CA SER A 238 -33.80 16.89 7.55
C SER A 238 -34.99 16.51 8.45
N PHE A 239 -35.58 15.34 8.23
CA PHE A 239 -36.83 14.89 8.90
C PHE A 239 -38.05 15.83 8.76
N GLY A 240 -37.97 16.90 7.94
CA GLY A 240 -38.99 17.95 7.87
C GLY A 240 -40.37 17.48 7.39
N ASN A 241 -40.43 16.43 6.56
CA ASN A 241 -41.71 15.89 6.09
C ASN A 241 -42.46 15.10 7.18
N SER A 242 -41.85 14.83 8.34
CA SER A 242 -42.53 14.24 9.52
C SER A 242 -43.67 15.11 10.07
N PHE A 243 -43.71 16.40 9.72
CA PHE A 243 -44.74 17.35 10.16
C PHE A 243 -45.52 17.97 8.98
N GLY A 244 -45.35 17.44 7.77
CA GLY A 244 -45.77 18.09 6.52
C GLY A 244 -47.20 17.76 6.05
N LYS A 245 -48.09 18.77 6.05
CA LYS A 245 -49.40 18.83 5.36
C LYS A 245 -50.46 17.74 5.61
N SER A 246 -50.14 16.64 6.30
CA SER A 246 -51.11 15.61 6.70
C SER A 246 -50.80 15.04 8.08
N ALA A 247 -50.86 15.89 9.11
CA ALA A 247 -50.87 15.48 10.53
C ALA A 247 -52.14 14.67 10.93
N THR A 248 -52.93 14.24 9.95
CA THR A 248 -54.15 13.43 10.03
C THR A 248 -53.96 12.02 9.43
N ILE A 249 -52.73 11.64 9.06
CA ILE A 249 -52.38 10.28 8.62
C ILE A 249 -51.14 9.86 9.41
N ASP A 250 -51.26 8.77 10.17
CA ASP A 250 -50.11 8.06 10.76
C ASP A 250 -49.29 7.43 9.63
N LYS A 251 -48.39 8.23 9.04
CA LYS A 251 -47.55 7.81 7.92
C LYS A 251 -46.24 7.22 8.46
N ASP A 252 -46.30 5.95 8.85
CA ASP A 252 -45.10 5.17 9.22
C ASP A 252 -44.04 5.25 8.11
N PHE A 253 -42.90 5.87 8.42
CA PHE A 253 -41.73 5.88 7.54
C PHE A 253 -41.02 4.53 7.61
N SER A 254 -40.43 4.09 6.49
CA SER A 254 -39.61 2.88 6.51
C SER A 254 -38.34 3.10 7.35
N LYS A 255 -37.81 2.02 7.93
CA LYS A 255 -36.58 2.07 8.73
C LYS A 255 -35.39 2.49 7.88
N GLU A 256 -35.41 2.04 6.64
CA GLU A 256 -34.47 2.33 5.57
C GLU A 256 -34.45 3.84 5.27
N ASP A 257 -35.62 4.46 5.04
CA ASP A 257 -35.72 5.91 4.77
C ASP A 257 -35.25 6.74 5.97
N MET A 258 -35.66 6.37 7.20
CA MET A 258 -35.22 7.05 8.43
C MET A 258 -33.71 6.93 8.65
N ALA A 259 -33.14 5.73 8.49
CA ALA A 259 -31.70 5.53 8.60
C ALA A 259 -30.92 6.31 7.52
N LYS A 260 -31.49 6.43 6.32
CA LYS A 260 -30.89 7.16 5.20
C LYS A 260 -30.95 8.68 5.37
N SER A 261 -32.08 9.22 5.85
CA SER A 261 -32.19 10.62 6.27
C SER A 261 -31.22 10.93 7.41
N LEU A 262 -31.13 10.07 8.42
CA LEU A 262 -30.19 10.24 9.55
C LEU A 262 -28.73 10.27 9.07
N LEU A 263 -28.35 9.33 8.19
CA LEU A 263 -27.01 9.29 7.60
C LEU A 263 -26.71 10.56 6.79
N HIS A 264 -27.66 11.03 5.99
CA HIS A 264 -27.55 12.27 5.22
C HIS A 264 -27.42 13.50 6.12
N MET A 265 -28.25 13.64 7.15
CA MET A 265 -28.21 14.75 8.11
C MET A 265 -26.82 14.87 8.75
N ILE A 266 -26.29 13.76 9.27
CA ILE A 266 -25.02 13.73 10.01
C ILE A 266 -23.83 13.92 9.05
N SER A 267 -23.82 13.25 7.89
CA SER A 267 -22.74 13.42 6.90
C SER A 267 -22.72 14.83 6.30
N ASN A 268 -23.87 15.47 6.14
CA ASN A 268 -23.96 16.84 5.62
C ASN A 268 -23.53 17.88 6.67
N ASP A 269 -23.86 17.70 7.96
CA ASP A 269 -23.34 18.54 9.06
C ASP A 269 -21.81 18.50 9.11
N ILE A 270 -21.25 17.28 9.13
CA ILE A 270 -19.81 17.04 9.13
C ILE A 270 -19.13 17.67 7.90
N GLY A 271 -19.69 17.48 6.71
CA GLY A 271 -19.14 18.07 5.47
C GLY A 271 -19.21 19.61 5.45
N GLN A 272 -20.25 20.22 6.03
CA GLN A 272 -20.36 21.67 6.17
C GLN A 272 -19.31 22.21 7.14
N LEU A 273 -19.21 21.64 8.34
CA LEU A 273 -18.21 22.05 9.34
C LEU A 273 -16.79 21.90 8.77
N ALA A 274 -16.49 20.77 8.14
CA ALA A 274 -15.21 20.53 7.47
C ALA A 274 -14.90 21.60 6.41
N CYS A 275 -15.86 21.92 5.52
CA CYS A 275 -15.68 22.96 4.51
C CYS A 275 -15.51 24.36 5.10
N LEU A 276 -16.23 24.70 6.17
CA LEU A 276 -16.14 26.00 6.84
C LEU A 276 -14.76 26.19 7.48
N TYR A 277 -14.28 25.20 8.26
CA TYR A 277 -12.95 25.26 8.87
C TYR A 277 -11.83 25.22 7.81
N ALA A 278 -11.96 24.40 6.76
CA ALA A 278 -10.99 24.38 5.66
C ALA A 278 -10.86 25.77 5.01
N LYS A 279 -11.97 26.42 4.66
CA LYS A 279 -11.95 27.79 4.09
C LYS A 279 -11.46 28.84 5.07
N GLN A 280 -11.87 28.78 6.34
CA GLN A 280 -11.41 29.71 7.39
C GLN A 280 -9.88 29.69 7.58
N HIS A 281 -9.23 28.55 7.35
CA HIS A 281 -7.79 28.38 7.49
C HIS A 281 -7.01 28.27 6.17
N ASN A 282 -7.67 28.52 5.02
CA ASN A 282 -7.11 28.45 3.66
C ASN A 282 -6.50 27.08 3.30
N LEU A 283 -7.18 25.99 3.69
CA LEU A 283 -6.77 24.61 3.43
C LEU A 283 -7.61 24.01 2.29
N SER A 284 -6.96 23.38 1.32
CA SER A 284 -7.62 22.69 0.20
C SER A 284 -7.78 21.18 0.41
N GLN A 285 -7.04 20.56 1.33
CA GLN A 285 -7.09 19.12 1.63
C GLN A 285 -7.72 18.86 2.99
N VAL A 286 -8.73 18.00 3.03
CA VAL A 286 -9.37 17.52 4.25
C VAL A 286 -9.34 16.00 4.28
N TYR A 287 -8.55 15.45 5.20
CA TYR A 287 -8.51 14.01 5.48
C TYR A 287 -9.60 13.65 6.49
N PHE A 288 -10.36 12.61 6.18
CA PHE A 288 -11.37 12.02 7.03
C PHE A 288 -10.85 10.73 7.65
N GLY A 289 -11.06 10.58 8.96
CA GLY A 289 -10.66 9.40 9.72
C GLY A 289 -11.74 8.97 10.72
N GLY A 290 -11.48 7.88 11.44
CA GLY A 290 -12.37 7.35 12.46
C GLY A 290 -13.40 6.34 11.93
N PHE A 291 -14.06 5.64 12.85
CA PHE A 291 -14.84 4.43 12.54
C PHE A 291 -16.09 4.68 11.69
N PHE A 292 -16.64 5.90 11.68
CA PHE A 292 -17.94 6.19 11.04
C PHE A 292 -17.95 6.05 9.51
N ILE A 293 -16.81 6.28 8.86
CA ILE A 293 -16.64 6.17 7.40
C ILE A 293 -16.29 4.75 6.94
N ARG A 294 -15.88 3.88 7.88
CA ARG A 294 -15.20 2.62 7.60
C ARG A 294 -15.98 1.69 6.68
N GLY A 295 -15.44 1.40 5.49
CA GLY A 295 -16.04 0.45 4.56
C GLY A 295 -17.40 0.89 4.00
N HIS A 296 -17.76 2.17 4.10
CA HIS A 296 -19.10 2.66 3.76
C HIS A 296 -19.06 3.75 2.68
N PRO A 297 -19.02 3.35 1.39
CA PRO A 297 -19.05 4.27 0.23
C PRO A 297 -20.21 5.27 0.26
N VAL A 298 -21.35 4.90 0.87
CA VAL A 298 -22.51 5.79 1.03
C VAL A 298 -22.20 6.99 1.94
N THR A 299 -21.41 6.78 3.01
CA THR A 299 -20.95 7.84 3.92
C THR A 299 -19.90 8.71 3.22
N MET A 300 -18.89 8.08 2.61
CA MET A 300 -17.83 8.76 1.83
C MET A 300 -18.41 9.65 0.71
N HIS A 301 -19.38 9.13 -0.04
CA HIS A 301 -20.10 9.87 -1.08
C HIS A 301 -20.78 11.13 -0.52
N THR A 302 -21.48 11.00 0.60
CA THR A 302 -22.30 12.08 1.15
C THR A 302 -21.40 13.19 1.70
N ILE A 303 -20.30 12.85 2.38
CA ILE A 303 -19.28 13.79 2.82
C ILE A 303 -18.63 14.50 1.62
N SER A 304 -18.21 13.76 0.60
CA SER A 304 -17.57 14.32 -0.61
C SER A 304 -18.51 15.23 -1.39
N TYR A 305 -19.79 14.85 -1.52
CA TYR A 305 -20.82 15.67 -2.16
C TYR A 305 -21.08 16.96 -1.38
N SER A 306 -21.22 16.88 -0.05
CA SER A 306 -21.39 18.05 0.81
C SER A 306 -20.20 19.01 0.66
N ILE A 307 -18.96 18.52 0.82
CA ILE A 307 -17.76 19.34 0.63
C ILE A 307 -17.73 19.96 -0.76
N ASN A 308 -17.93 19.22 -1.83
CA ASN A 308 -17.89 19.78 -3.19
C ASN A 308 -18.99 20.84 -3.43
N PHE A 309 -20.18 20.67 -2.84
CA PHE A 309 -21.28 21.62 -2.94
C PHE A 309 -20.96 22.95 -2.23
N PHE A 310 -20.46 22.91 -0.99
CA PHE A 310 -20.12 24.12 -0.23
C PHE A 310 -18.76 24.71 -0.63
N SER A 311 -17.84 23.88 -1.14
CA SER A 311 -16.51 24.32 -1.57
C SER A 311 -16.49 24.85 -2.99
N LYS A 312 -17.38 24.38 -3.87
CA LYS A 312 -17.32 24.55 -5.34
C LYS A 312 -16.08 23.93 -5.99
N GLY A 313 -15.51 22.90 -5.35
CA GLY A 313 -14.28 22.24 -5.78
C GLY A 313 -12.99 22.83 -5.20
N GLU A 314 -13.07 23.94 -4.45
CA GLU A 314 -11.91 24.58 -3.78
C GLU A 314 -11.30 23.71 -2.66
N VAL A 315 -12.07 22.73 -2.15
CA VAL A 315 -11.67 21.82 -1.07
C VAL A 315 -11.97 20.38 -1.49
N GLN A 316 -10.99 19.50 -1.34
CA GLN A 316 -11.04 18.07 -1.64
C GLN A 316 -11.19 17.25 -0.36
N ALA A 317 -12.17 16.33 -0.36
CA ALA A 317 -12.31 15.30 0.67
C ALA A 317 -11.44 14.09 0.34
N LEU A 318 -10.65 13.64 1.31
CA LEU A 318 -9.74 12.50 1.24
C LEU A 318 -10.04 11.52 2.36
N PHE A 319 -9.96 10.23 2.08
CA PHE A 319 -10.16 9.13 3.03
C PHE A 319 -8.88 8.30 3.14
N LEU A 320 -8.73 7.53 4.23
CA LEU A 320 -7.49 6.87 4.61
C LEU A 320 -7.66 5.34 4.68
N ARG A 321 -6.87 4.56 3.94
CA ARG A 321 -6.91 3.08 3.95
C ARG A 321 -6.77 2.49 5.36
N HIS A 322 -6.08 3.20 6.26
CA HIS A 322 -5.78 2.80 7.64
C HIS A 322 -6.34 3.76 8.71
N GLU A 323 -7.39 4.51 8.37
CA GLU A 323 -8.19 5.42 9.24
C GLU A 323 -8.46 4.91 10.67
N GLY A 324 -8.64 3.59 10.84
CA GLY A 324 -8.96 2.94 12.11
C GLY A 324 -7.76 2.34 12.85
N TYR A 325 -6.51 2.68 12.49
CA TYR A 325 -5.29 2.27 13.20
C TYR A 325 -4.44 3.47 13.68
N LEU A 326 -4.84 4.70 13.34
CA LEU A 326 -4.02 5.90 13.53
C LEU A 326 -3.62 6.12 15.00
N GLY A 327 -4.55 6.00 15.95
CA GLY A 327 -4.26 6.11 17.38
C GLY A 327 -3.25 5.06 17.86
N THR A 328 -3.44 3.80 17.44
CA THR A 328 -2.55 2.67 17.70
C THR A 328 -1.13 2.91 17.19
N ILE A 329 -1.02 3.41 15.95
CA ILE A 329 0.25 3.72 15.29
C ILE A 329 0.97 4.85 16.02
N GLY A 330 0.29 5.94 16.38
CA GLY A 330 0.91 7.04 17.14
C GLY A 330 1.34 6.63 18.55
N ALA A 331 0.57 5.77 19.22
CA ALA A 331 0.95 5.19 20.51
C ALA A 331 2.20 4.30 20.38
N PHE A 332 2.31 3.51 19.31
CA PHE A 332 3.54 2.78 18.99
C PHE A 332 4.71 3.72 18.77
N LEU A 333 4.55 4.75 17.92
CA LEU A 333 5.62 5.66 17.56
C LEU A 333 6.16 6.42 18.76
N LYS A 334 5.30 6.96 19.63
CA LYS A 334 5.72 7.54 20.92
C LYS A 334 6.47 6.54 21.81
N GLY A 335 6.04 5.29 21.86
CA GLY A 335 6.76 4.22 22.58
C GLY A 335 8.11 3.84 21.93
N ALA A 336 8.28 4.12 20.64
CA ALA A 336 9.50 3.91 19.87
C ALA A 336 10.35 5.18 19.67
N GLU A 337 9.89 6.35 20.12
CA GLU A 337 10.63 7.63 20.03
C GLU A 337 11.93 7.63 20.85
N GLN A 338 12.10 6.64 21.75
CA GLN A 338 13.34 6.37 22.47
C GLN A 338 14.45 5.73 21.59
N ASP A 339 14.11 5.24 20.38
CA ASP A 339 15.01 4.49 19.48
C ASP A 339 15.19 5.15 18.09
N ASN A 340 14.87 6.45 17.92
CA ASN A 340 14.87 7.18 16.64
C ASN A 340 13.94 6.59 15.54
N PRO A 341 12.65 6.99 15.49
CA PRO A 341 11.72 6.55 14.43
C PRO A 341 12.12 7.05 13.03
N ASN A 342 12.70 8.25 12.97
CA ASN A 342 12.95 8.99 11.71
C ASN A 342 14.17 8.48 10.91
N MET A 343 14.79 7.36 11.31
CA MET A 343 15.88 6.70 10.56
C MET A 343 15.39 5.60 9.61
N TYR A 344 14.14 5.15 9.72
CA TYR A 344 13.62 3.99 9.00
C TYR A 344 12.44 4.34 8.11
N SER A 345 12.35 3.69 6.94
CA SER A 345 11.13 3.66 6.14
C SER A 345 10.34 2.38 6.41
N TRP A 346 9.06 2.39 6.06
CA TRP A 346 8.17 1.25 6.29
C TRP A 346 7.49 0.82 5.00
N GLY A 347 7.35 -0.50 4.81
CA GLY A 347 6.59 -1.12 3.74
C GLY A 347 5.31 -1.79 4.28
N GLU A 348 4.23 -1.74 3.52
CA GLU A 348 2.97 -2.41 3.87
C GLU A 348 2.95 -3.84 3.32
N ASN A 349 2.78 -4.84 4.19
CA ASN A 349 2.62 -6.23 3.75
C ASN A 349 1.18 -6.47 3.30
N TYR A 350 1.03 -7.21 2.19
CA TYR A 350 -0.26 -7.66 1.64
C TYR A 350 -1.28 -6.58 1.29
N ALA A 351 -0.93 -5.30 1.44
CA ALA A 351 -1.74 -4.13 1.14
C ALA A 351 -3.15 -4.13 1.79
N GLY A 352 -3.26 -4.68 3.00
CA GLY A 352 -4.51 -4.95 3.71
C GLY A 352 -5.22 -3.72 4.29
N SER A 353 -5.96 -2.98 3.45
CA SER A 353 -6.80 -1.87 3.92
C SER A 353 -7.91 -2.33 4.86
N SER A 354 -8.12 -1.60 5.95
CA SER A 354 -9.27 -1.81 6.85
C SER A 354 -10.47 -0.92 6.55
N GLY A 355 -10.28 0.16 5.77
CA GLY A 355 -11.33 1.11 5.36
C GLY A 355 -11.99 0.78 4.02
N LEU A 356 -11.37 -0.08 3.22
CA LEU A 356 -11.94 -0.63 1.98
C LEU A 356 -12.45 -2.06 2.26
N MET A 357 -13.72 -2.34 1.95
CA MET A 357 -14.34 -3.63 2.24
C MET A 357 -13.76 -4.75 1.36
N SER A 358 -12.74 -5.47 1.84
CA SER A 358 -12.32 -6.79 1.30
C SER A 358 -13.35 -7.89 1.61
N THR A 359 -14.62 -7.60 1.38
CA THR A 359 -15.72 -8.56 1.46
C THR A 359 -15.77 -9.38 0.18
N SER A 360 -15.40 -10.66 0.26
CA SER A 360 -15.82 -11.64 -0.74
C SER A 360 -17.33 -11.45 -1.02
N PRO A 361 -17.78 -11.44 -2.28
CA PRO A 361 -19.19 -11.28 -2.63
C PRO A 361 -20.00 -12.58 -2.38
N ASP A 362 -19.79 -13.19 -1.22
CA ASP A 362 -20.48 -14.41 -0.81
C ASP A 362 -21.88 -14.08 -0.29
N ILE A 363 -22.82 -14.64 -1.02
CA ILE A 363 -24.26 -14.64 -0.78
C ILE A 363 -24.52 -15.18 0.64
N TYR A 364 -25.32 -14.44 1.43
CA TYR A 364 -25.67 -14.67 2.85
C TYR A 364 -24.60 -14.28 3.91
N PRO A 365 -24.60 -13.01 4.40
CA PRO A 365 -23.76 -12.57 5.53
C PRO A 365 -24.10 -13.22 6.89
N MET A 366 -25.02 -14.20 6.92
CA MET A 366 -25.47 -14.90 8.12
C MET A 366 -24.67 -16.19 8.40
N GLN A 367 -23.78 -16.61 7.48
CA GLN A 367 -22.97 -17.83 7.60
C GLN A 367 -21.45 -17.56 7.56
N ARG A 368 -20.95 -16.64 8.38
CA ARG A 368 -19.58 -16.79 8.89
C ARG A 368 -19.53 -18.04 9.78
N THR A 369 -19.08 -19.16 9.23
CA THR A 369 -18.39 -20.17 10.04
C THR A 369 -17.20 -19.49 10.75
N ARG A 370 -16.86 -19.92 11.97
CA ARG A 370 -15.89 -19.22 12.84
C ARG A 370 -14.42 -19.44 12.40
N SER A 371 -14.09 -19.10 11.16
CA SER A 371 -12.76 -19.31 10.57
C SER A 371 -11.85 -18.06 10.70
N GLY A 372 -11.29 -17.89 11.90
CA GLY A 372 -9.95 -17.35 12.18
C GLY A 372 -9.48 -15.96 11.68
N THR A 373 -10.20 -15.27 10.80
CA THR A 373 -9.72 -14.07 10.11
C THR A 373 -10.15 -12.78 10.81
N PHE A 374 -9.18 -12.13 11.46
CA PHE A 374 -9.28 -10.79 12.04
C PHE A 374 -8.78 -9.72 11.05
N ASP A 375 -9.22 -8.48 11.21
CA ASP A 375 -8.67 -7.35 10.45
C ASP A 375 -7.25 -7.03 10.95
N MET A 376 -6.23 -7.33 10.13
CA MET A 376 -4.82 -7.11 10.45
C MET A 376 -4.12 -6.26 9.39
N LEU A 377 -3.43 -5.20 9.85
CA LEU A 377 -2.42 -4.48 9.07
C LEU A 377 -1.03 -4.98 9.51
N GLU A 378 -0.21 -5.38 8.55
CA GLU A 378 1.19 -5.75 8.75
C GLU A 378 2.11 -4.73 8.07
N MET A 379 3.15 -4.28 8.76
CA MET A 379 4.14 -3.34 8.19
C MET A 379 5.55 -3.77 8.55
N ASP A 380 6.43 -3.91 7.55
CA ASP A 380 7.84 -4.20 7.79
C ASP A 380 8.66 -2.90 7.86
N ARG A 381 9.50 -2.81 8.89
CA ARG A 381 10.57 -1.81 8.96
C ARG A 381 11.62 -2.17 7.91
N LEU A 382 11.80 -1.29 6.96
CA LEU A 382 12.96 -1.32 6.09
C LEU A 382 14.15 -0.78 6.91
N GLU A 383 15.27 -1.50 6.90
CA GLU A 383 16.52 -1.11 7.57
C GLU A 383 17.02 0.28 7.16
N ARG A 384 16.58 0.74 5.98
CA ARG A 384 17.06 1.91 5.25
C ARG A 384 15.97 2.98 5.19
N GLN A 385 16.41 4.23 5.24
CA GLN A 385 15.57 5.36 4.88
C GLN A 385 15.47 5.45 3.36
N LEU A 386 14.25 5.32 2.83
CA LEU A 386 13.92 5.52 1.42
C LEU A 386 13.43 6.96 1.20
N VAL A 387 13.86 7.58 0.10
CA VAL A 387 13.53 8.95 -0.30
C VAL A 387 13.42 9.09 -1.83
N ASN A 388 12.84 10.21 -2.29
CA ASN A 388 12.75 10.51 -3.72
C ASN A 388 14.13 10.66 -4.38
N LEU A 389 14.27 10.14 -5.61
CA LEU A 389 15.38 10.46 -6.49
C LEU A 389 15.41 11.98 -6.74
N PRO A 390 16.54 12.67 -6.48
CA PRO A 390 16.62 14.13 -6.59
C PRO A 390 16.60 14.64 -8.04
N LEU A 391 16.72 13.75 -9.03
CA LEU A 391 16.73 14.07 -10.45
C LEU A 391 15.33 14.05 -11.09
N LEU A 392 14.28 13.66 -10.37
CA LEU A 392 12.90 13.77 -10.85
C LEU A 392 12.55 15.23 -11.13
N PHE A 393 11.92 15.51 -12.26
CA PHE A 393 11.52 16.87 -12.65
C PHE A 393 10.60 17.50 -11.60
N ASP A 394 9.56 16.76 -11.22
CA ASP A 394 8.67 17.06 -10.11
C ASP A 394 8.36 15.75 -9.38
N SER A 395 8.61 15.70 -8.06
CA SER A 395 8.28 14.54 -7.22
C SER A 395 6.86 14.58 -6.65
N SER A 396 6.13 15.69 -6.83
CA SER A 396 4.71 15.79 -6.44
C SER A 396 3.76 15.18 -7.47
N SER A 397 4.06 15.34 -8.77
CA SER A 397 3.29 14.77 -9.87
C SER A 397 3.81 13.42 -10.37
N TYR A 398 4.91 12.91 -9.81
CA TYR A 398 5.50 11.64 -10.23
C TYR A 398 4.60 10.45 -9.86
N VAL A 399 4.38 9.57 -10.84
CA VAL A 399 3.70 8.29 -10.68
C VAL A 399 4.63 7.20 -11.22
N PRO A 400 4.99 6.18 -10.42
CA PRO A 400 5.88 5.11 -10.87
C PRO A 400 5.26 4.27 -11.99
N ASP A 401 4.00 3.84 -11.80
CA ASP A 401 3.33 2.85 -12.64
C ASP A 401 2.76 3.44 -13.94
N THR A 402 3.04 2.77 -15.07
CA THR A 402 2.62 3.21 -16.42
C THR A 402 1.13 2.92 -16.71
N VAL A 403 0.51 1.97 -15.99
CA VAL A 403 -0.89 1.56 -16.16
C VAL A 403 -1.50 1.19 -14.80
N ASP A 404 -2.57 1.87 -14.40
CA ASP A 404 -3.44 1.43 -13.32
C ASP A 404 -4.52 0.47 -13.88
N LEU A 405 -4.49 -0.77 -13.42
CA LEU A 405 -5.38 -1.85 -13.82
C LEU A 405 -6.76 -1.72 -13.15
N ALA A 406 -6.97 -0.84 -12.16
CA ALA A 406 -8.31 -0.51 -11.69
C ALA A 406 -9.10 0.25 -12.76
N GLU A 407 -8.45 1.14 -13.52
CA GLU A 407 -9.08 1.90 -14.62
C GLU A 407 -9.20 1.08 -15.92
N ASP A 408 -8.39 0.01 -16.07
CA ASP A 408 -8.28 -0.76 -17.32
C ASP A 408 -8.73 -2.21 -17.16
N ALA A 409 -10.03 -2.46 -17.36
CA ALA A 409 -10.61 -3.79 -17.23
C ALA A 409 -10.01 -4.86 -18.17
N MET A 410 -9.54 -4.46 -19.36
CA MET A 410 -8.91 -5.40 -20.32
C MET A 410 -7.49 -5.77 -19.91
N ALA A 411 -6.70 -4.78 -19.45
CA ALA A 411 -5.39 -5.05 -18.86
C ALA A 411 -5.52 -5.89 -17.59
N ARG A 412 -6.49 -5.56 -16.73
CA ARG A 412 -6.74 -6.25 -15.46
C ARG A 412 -6.97 -7.74 -15.64
N GLU A 413 -7.92 -8.12 -16.49
CA GLU A 413 -8.20 -9.54 -16.70
C GLU A 413 -6.99 -10.25 -17.33
N TYR A 414 -6.34 -9.64 -18.33
CA TYR A 414 -5.14 -10.21 -18.94
C TYR A 414 -4.02 -10.48 -17.93
N TRP A 415 -3.64 -9.49 -17.13
CA TRP A 415 -2.57 -9.64 -16.15
C TRP A 415 -2.94 -10.63 -15.04
N LEU A 416 -4.17 -10.56 -14.51
CA LEU A 416 -4.63 -11.51 -13.48
C LEU A 416 -4.59 -12.96 -14.01
N SER A 417 -5.04 -13.22 -15.23
CA SER A 417 -4.90 -14.54 -15.88
C SER A 417 -3.45 -14.97 -16.01
N CYS A 418 -2.54 -14.11 -16.48
CA CYS A 418 -1.12 -14.47 -16.58
C CYS A 418 -0.46 -14.76 -15.22
N PHE A 419 -0.89 -14.10 -14.13
CA PHE A 419 -0.41 -14.41 -12.78
C PHE A 419 -1.03 -15.69 -12.19
N GLU A 420 -2.26 -16.05 -12.57
CA GLU A 420 -2.86 -17.36 -12.22
C GLU A 420 -2.18 -18.50 -13.00
N GLU A 421 -1.93 -18.34 -14.30
CA GLU A 421 -1.26 -19.33 -15.16
C GLU A 421 0.21 -19.58 -14.74
N ALA A 422 0.95 -18.52 -14.40
CA ALA A 422 2.35 -18.63 -13.98
C ALA A 422 2.54 -19.31 -12.60
N LEU A 423 1.49 -19.41 -11.79
CA LEU A 423 1.56 -19.78 -10.37
C LEU A 423 2.10 -21.21 -10.13
N GLU A 424 1.81 -22.16 -11.02
CA GLU A 424 2.38 -23.51 -10.93
C GLU A 424 3.89 -23.51 -11.21
N GLY A 425 4.34 -22.71 -12.18
CA GLY A 425 5.74 -22.54 -12.53
C GLY A 425 6.55 -21.86 -11.40
N VAL A 426 5.96 -20.86 -10.74
CA VAL A 426 6.58 -20.19 -9.59
C VAL A 426 6.71 -21.15 -8.40
N ALA A 427 5.65 -21.89 -8.06
CA ALA A 427 5.70 -22.86 -6.97
C ALA A 427 6.74 -23.97 -7.19
N LYS A 428 6.89 -24.46 -8.43
CA LYS A 428 7.94 -25.45 -8.77
C LYS A 428 9.35 -24.89 -8.60
N ARG A 429 9.59 -23.62 -8.94
CA ARG A 429 10.87 -22.93 -8.68
C ARG A 429 11.14 -22.76 -7.19
N ALA A 430 10.11 -22.38 -6.42
CA ALA A 430 10.20 -22.25 -4.96
C ALA A 430 10.65 -23.57 -4.30
N VAL A 431 10.02 -24.70 -4.64
CA VAL A 431 10.48 -26.02 -4.15
C VAL A 431 11.90 -26.36 -4.60
N ALA A 432 12.24 -26.12 -5.88
CA ALA A 432 13.59 -26.41 -6.40
C ALA A 432 14.72 -25.55 -5.76
N SER A 433 14.39 -24.39 -5.22
CA SER A 433 15.35 -23.55 -4.47
C SER A 433 15.82 -24.23 -3.18
N GLN A 434 14.96 -24.99 -2.50
CA GLN A 434 15.23 -25.63 -1.19
C GLN A 434 14.95 -27.14 -1.22
N PRO A 435 15.79 -27.95 -1.91
CA PRO A 435 15.56 -29.39 -2.10
C PRO A 435 15.72 -30.20 -0.82
N ASP A 436 16.48 -29.69 0.16
CA ASP A 436 16.77 -30.33 1.44
C ASP A 436 15.68 -30.06 2.50
N ALA A 437 14.73 -29.16 2.19
CA ALA A 437 13.64 -28.79 3.09
C ALA A 437 12.41 -29.70 2.88
N ASN A 438 12.24 -30.67 3.78
CA ASN A 438 11.16 -31.68 3.73
C ASN A 438 9.73 -31.09 3.65
N ASP A 439 9.53 -29.86 4.13
CA ASP A 439 8.25 -29.15 4.15
C ASP A 439 8.01 -28.24 2.93
N ALA A 440 9.00 -28.09 2.04
CA ALA A 440 8.92 -27.13 0.92
C ALA A 440 7.71 -27.35 0.01
N THR A 441 7.32 -28.60 -0.25
CA THR A 441 6.13 -28.91 -1.07
C THR A 441 4.84 -28.40 -0.41
N ASP A 442 4.69 -28.59 0.89
CA ASP A 442 3.50 -28.16 1.64
C ASP A 442 3.45 -26.64 1.78
N ARG A 443 4.60 -25.99 2.04
CA ARG A 443 4.72 -24.52 2.05
C ARG A 443 4.39 -23.94 0.67
N ALA A 444 4.87 -24.55 -0.41
CA ALA A 444 4.57 -24.12 -1.77
C ALA A 444 3.08 -24.28 -2.11
N TYR A 445 2.42 -25.34 -1.64
CA TYR A 445 0.97 -25.49 -1.76
C TYR A 445 0.21 -24.39 -0.98
N LYS A 446 0.60 -24.09 0.27
CA LYS A 446 0.02 -22.98 1.04
C LYS A 446 0.19 -21.62 0.34
N PHE A 447 1.37 -21.36 -0.22
CA PHE A 447 1.67 -20.20 -1.08
C PHE A 447 0.68 -20.09 -2.25
N GLN A 448 0.50 -21.16 -3.02
CA GLN A 448 -0.43 -21.17 -4.15
C GLN A 448 -1.85 -20.83 -3.73
N GLN A 449 -2.36 -21.44 -2.65
CA GLN A 449 -3.73 -21.17 -2.18
C GLN A 449 -3.90 -19.72 -1.71
N LYS A 450 -2.92 -19.15 -0.97
CA LYS A 450 -3.02 -17.75 -0.50
C LYS A 450 -2.95 -16.75 -1.64
N TYR A 451 -2.01 -16.93 -2.58
CA TYR A 451 -1.84 -16.01 -3.70
C TYR A 451 -3.00 -16.08 -4.70
N LEU A 452 -3.49 -17.29 -5.05
CA LEU A 452 -4.67 -17.47 -5.91
C LEU A 452 -5.92 -16.81 -5.33
N ASN A 453 -6.14 -16.91 -4.01
CA ASN A 453 -7.26 -16.24 -3.36
C ASN A 453 -7.12 -14.70 -3.40
N LYS A 454 -5.91 -14.15 -3.32
CA LYS A 454 -5.68 -12.70 -3.53
C LYS A 454 -5.95 -12.25 -4.97
N LEU A 455 -5.57 -13.03 -5.98
CA LEU A 455 -5.88 -12.73 -7.39
C LEU A 455 -7.40 -12.74 -7.65
N ARG A 456 -8.12 -13.72 -7.07
CA ARG A 456 -9.59 -13.77 -7.11
C ARG A 456 -10.24 -12.56 -6.45
N THR A 457 -9.76 -12.13 -5.28
CA THR A 457 -10.22 -10.88 -4.64
C THR A 457 -10.00 -9.68 -5.54
N LEU A 458 -8.82 -9.54 -6.15
CA LEU A 458 -8.49 -8.41 -7.04
C LEU A 458 -9.29 -8.39 -8.34
N ARG A 459 -9.69 -9.55 -8.87
CA ARG A 459 -10.61 -9.65 -10.02
C ARG A 459 -11.99 -9.07 -9.70
N LEU A 460 -12.47 -9.27 -8.47
CA LEU A 460 -13.80 -8.86 -7.99
C LEU A 460 -13.81 -7.46 -7.37
N GLN A 461 -12.69 -7.04 -6.78
CA GLN A 461 -12.51 -5.79 -6.03
C GLN A 461 -11.10 -5.23 -6.31
N PRO A 462 -10.87 -4.56 -7.45
CA PRO A 462 -9.53 -4.12 -7.85
C PRO A 462 -8.86 -3.19 -6.82
N PHE A 463 -9.66 -2.37 -6.15
CA PHE A 463 -9.25 -1.40 -5.13
C PHE A 463 -9.01 -2.00 -3.74
N ALA A 464 -9.27 -3.30 -3.50
CA ALA A 464 -9.21 -3.91 -2.17
C ALA A 464 -7.85 -3.74 -1.48
N TYR A 465 -6.79 -3.60 -2.29
CA TYR A 465 -5.40 -3.51 -1.87
C TYR A 465 -4.72 -2.19 -2.34
N GLY A 466 -5.48 -1.10 -2.44
CA GLY A 466 -4.97 0.17 -2.99
C GLY A 466 -5.05 0.20 -4.53
N SER A 467 -4.08 0.84 -5.18
CA SER A 467 -3.97 0.82 -6.66
C SER A 467 -3.51 -0.57 -7.14
N LEU A 468 -4.16 -1.06 -8.20
CA LEU A 468 -3.83 -2.35 -8.80
C LEU A 468 -2.96 -2.12 -10.03
N THR A 469 -1.71 -2.55 -9.99
CA THR A 469 -0.76 -2.37 -11.09
C THR A 469 0.00 -3.67 -11.34
N VAL A 470 0.75 -3.76 -12.44
CA VAL A 470 1.61 -4.92 -12.70
C VAL A 470 2.66 -5.05 -11.58
N ARG A 471 3.17 -3.92 -11.06
CA ARG A 471 4.06 -3.89 -9.89
C ARG A 471 3.36 -4.39 -8.63
N SER A 472 2.16 -3.90 -8.27
CA SER A 472 1.52 -4.35 -7.02
C SER A 472 1.09 -5.82 -7.06
N LEU A 473 0.90 -6.42 -8.25
CA LEU A 473 0.80 -7.87 -8.44
C LEU A 473 2.12 -8.59 -8.21
N LEU A 474 3.23 -8.12 -8.78
CA LEU A 474 4.59 -8.65 -8.54
C LEU A 474 4.96 -8.59 -7.06
N ASP A 475 4.84 -7.41 -6.44
CA ASP A 475 5.13 -7.18 -5.02
C ASP A 475 4.27 -8.12 -4.14
N THR A 476 2.98 -8.31 -4.47
CA THR A 476 2.10 -9.25 -3.74
C THR A 476 2.57 -10.72 -3.85
N ARG A 477 3.15 -11.12 -4.99
CA ARG A 477 3.71 -12.46 -5.18
C ARG A 477 4.93 -12.69 -4.30
N GLU A 478 5.87 -11.75 -4.29
CA GLU A 478 7.09 -11.86 -3.46
C GLU A 478 6.77 -11.83 -1.97
N HIS A 479 5.83 -10.99 -1.52
CA HIS A 479 5.33 -11.04 -0.14
C HIS A 479 4.82 -12.46 0.22
N CYS A 480 3.94 -13.04 -0.62
CA CYS A 480 3.42 -14.39 -0.37
C CYS A 480 4.52 -15.47 -0.42
N LEU A 481 5.56 -15.33 -1.25
CA LEU A 481 6.70 -16.25 -1.24
C LEU A 481 7.50 -16.16 0.07
N ASN A 482 7.75 -14.94 0.55
CA ASN A 482 8.51 -14.68 1.78
C ASN A 482 7.83 -15.24 3.04
N GLU A 483 6.51 -15.10 3.18
CA GLU A 483 5.74 -15.70 4.28
C GLU A 483 5.88 -17.23 4.35
N PHE A 484 5.92 -17.89 3.21
CA PHE A 484 6.12 -19.34 3.11
C PHE A 484 7.61 -19.71 2.98
N ASN A 485 8.51 -18.85 3.50
CA ASN A 485 9.95 -19.02 3.59
C ASN A 485 10.64 -19.32 2.25
N PHE A 486 10.24 -18.65 1.16
CA PHE A 486 10.91 -18.73 -0.14
C PHE A 486 11.51 -17.37 -0.55
N PRO A 487 12.60 -16.92 0.10
CA PRO A 487 13.18 -15.59 -0.12
C PRO A 487 13.82 -15.39 -1.50
N ASP A 488 14.27 -16.47 -2.15
CA ASP A 488 14.77 -16.40 -3.53
C ASP A 488 14.53 -17.71 -4.31
N PRO A 489 13.36 -17.84 -4.98
CA PRO A 489 13.07 -18.96 -5.89
C PRO A 489 13.94 -19.01 -7.15
N TYR A 490 14.73 -17.97 -7.43
CA TYR A 490 15.48 -17.79 -8.68
C TYR A 490 17.00 -17.81 -8.46
N SER A 491 17.47 -17.77 -7.22
CA SER A 491 18.85 -17.96 -6.75
C SER A 491 19.69 -18.91 -7.62
N LYS A 492 19.28 -20.18 -7.74
CA LYS A 492 19.96 -21.23 -8.54
C LYS A 492 19.87 -21.07 -10.06
N VAL A 493 19.05 -20.12 -10.53
CA VAL A 493 18.99 -19.69 -11.93
C VAL A 493 19.97 -18.53 -12.13
N LYS A 494 19.91 -17.49 -11.28
CA LYS A 494 20.85 -16.36 -11.28
C LYS A 494 22.30 -16.81 -11.17
N GLN A 495 22.61 -17.71 -10.23
CA GLN A 495 23.96 -18.28 -10.07
C GLN A 495 24.48 -18.84 -11.39
N LYS A 496 23.68 -19.66 -12.08
CA LYS A 496 24.05 -20.25 -13.38
C LYS A 496 24.12 -19.25 -14.52
N GLU A 497 23.23 -18.27 -14.55
CA GLU A 497 23.26 -17.17 -15.53
C GLU A 497 24.55 -16.34 -15.34
N ASN A 498 24.97 -16.09 -14.09
CA ASN A 498 26.22 -15.42 -13.73
C ASN A 498 27.47 -16.29 -14.02
N ASP A 499 27.46 -17.58 -13.65
CA ASP A 499 28.55 -18.53 -13.92
C ASP A 499 28.82 -18.63 -15.43
N ILE A 500 27.77 -18.72 -16.26
CA ILE A 500 27.89 -18.78 -17.72
C ILE A 500 28.41 -17.45 -18.29
N ALA A 501 27.92 -16.31 -17.78
CA ALA A 501 28.32 -14.99 -18.26
C ALA A 501 29.77 -14.62 -17.92
N VAL A 502 30.26 -14.99 -16.72
CA VAL A 502 31.60 -14.61 -16.25
C VAL A 502 32.69 -15.61 -16.67
N LEU A 503 32.40 -16.91 -16.71
CA LEU A 503 33.42 -17.94 -16.98
C LEU A 503 33.65 -18.20 -18.49
N GLU A 504 33.01 -17.43 -19.39
CA GLU A 504 32.99 -17.60 -20.86
C GLU A 504 32.72 -19.04 -21.35
N SER A 505 32.15 -19.90 -20.49
CA SER A 505 32.24 -21.36 -20.67
C SER A 505 31.52 -21.92 -21.90
N ASN A 506 30.60 -21.14 -22.50
CA ASN A 506 30.11 -21.31 -23.87
C ASN A 506 29.78 -19.93 -24.48
N SER A 507 30.72 -19.34 -25.22
CA SER A 507 30.60 -17.99 -25.82
C SER A 507 29.51 -17.80 -26.89
N GLU A 508 28.81 -18.87 -27.31
CA GLU A 508 27.77 -18.82 -28.35
C GLU A 508 26.34 -19.09 -27.83
N PHE A 509 26.15 -19.56 -26.59
CA PHE A 509 24.86 -20.18 -26.20
C PHE A 509 23.75 -19.18 -25.85
N GLY A 510 23.11 -18.63 -26.90
CA GLY A 510 21.83 -17.93 -26.83
C GLY A 510 21.89 -16.41 -26.96
N PHE A 511 23.06 -15.77 -26.84
CA PHE A 511 23.17 -14.31 -26.99
C PHE A 511 22.90 -13.86 -28.44
N GLU A 512 23.62 -14.41 -29.42
CA GLU A 512 23.37 -14.10 -30.83
C GLU A 512 21.98 -14.58 -31.28
N GLU A 513 21.48 -15.71 -30.77
CA GLU A 513 20.12 -16.18 -31.06
C GLU A 513 19.03 -15.25 -30.46
N ALA A 514 19.29 -14.61 -29.32
CA ALA A 514 18.40 -13.60 -28.73
C ALA A 514 18.45 -12.29 -29.54
N LYS A 515 19.63 -11.90 -30.01
CA LYS A 515 19.89 -10.74 -30.87
C LYS A 515 19.21 -10.88 -32.24
N GLU A 516 19.22 -12.07 -32.84
CA GLU A 516 18.44 -12.38 -34.07
C GLU A 516 16.91 -12.26 -33.87
N LYS A 517 16.42 -12.45 -32.65
CA LYS A 517 14.99 -12.32 -32.30
C LYS A 517 14.55 -10.88 -32.03
N LEU A 518 15.48 -9.92 -31.93
CA LEU A 518 15.15 -8.52 -31.70
C LEU A 518 14.51 -7.87 -32.93
N GLN A 519 13.63 -6.90 -32.71
CA GLN A 519 13.12 -6.03 -33.77
C GLN A 519 14.28 -5.32 -34.50
N ALA A 520 14.40 -5.53 -35.80
CA ALA A 520 15.27 -4.71 -36.66
C ALA A 520 14.75 -3.26 -36.73
N ARG A 521 15.65 -2.28 -36.81
CA ARG A 521 15.28 -0.85 -36.88
C ARG A 521 14.40 -0.55 -38.12
N PRO A 522 13.40 0.36 -38.03
CA PRO A 522 13.09 1.21 -36.87
C PRO A 522 12.44 0.43 -35.71
N TRP A 523 12.91 0.73 -34.50
CA TRP A 523 12.36 0.20 -33.25
C TRP A 523 11.00 0.82 -32.90
N LEU A 524 10.26 0.22 -31.95
CA LEU A 524 8.93 0.69 -31.56
C LEU A 524 8.96 2.07 -30.92
N VAL A 525 10.01 2.35 -30.15
CA VAL A 525 10.49 3.71 -29.90
C VAL A 525 11.95 3.73 -30.32
N ASP A 526 12.27 4.61 -31.27
CA ASP A 526 13.60 4.68 -31.87
C ASP A 526 14.11 6.13 -31.86
N THR A 527 14.78 6.50 -30.77
CA THR A 527 15.54 7.75 -30.67
C THR A 527 17.05 7.48 -30.65
N TYR A 528 17.49 6.35 -31.23
CA TYR A 528 18.88 5.90 -31.20
C TYR A 528 19.81 6.90 -31.89
N ASP A 529 19.40 7.45 -33.04
CA ASP A 529 20.24 8.38 -33.78
C ASP A 529 20.45 9.71 -33.03
N ASN A 530 19.44 10.16 -32.25
CA ASN A 530 19.58 11.32 -31.34
C ASN A 530 20.58 11.04 -30.21
N TRP A 531 20.60 9.82 -29.68
CA TRP A 531 21.57 9.40 -28.66
C TRP A 531 22.98 9.28 -29.23
N ILE A 532 23.14 8.69 -30.41
CA ILE A 532 24.44 8.65 -31.11
C ILE A 532 24.95 10.05 -31.49
N GLU A 533 24.06 10.98 -31.83
CA GLU A 533 24.42 12.39 -32.00
C GLU A 533 24.85 13.02 -30.67
N ARG A 534 24.12 12.81 -29.58
CA ARG A 534 24.49 13.27 -28.23
C ARG A 534 25.85 12.73 -27.78
N LEU A 535 26.16 11.48 -28.10
CA LEU A 535 27.44 10.83 -27.80
C LEU A 535 28.62 11.36 -28.63
N ARG A 536 28.40 12.18 -29.66
CA ARG A 536 29.48 12.97 -30.31
C ARG A 536 29.83 14.25 -29.55
N GLY A 537 28.97 14.66 -28.62
CA GLY A 537 29.25 15.74 -27.67
C GLY A 537 30.20 15.30 -26.54
N PRO A 538 30.45 16.19 -25.56
CA PRO A 538 31.24 15.86 -24.38
C PRO A 538 30.62 14.69 -23.60
N PRO A 539 31.44 13.90 -22.87
CA PRO A 539 30.92 12.90 -21.95
C PRO A 539 30.04 13.56 -20.88
N HIS A 540 29.06 12.80 -20.40
CA HIS A 540 28.34 13.09 -19.15
C HIS A 540 29.33 13.02 -17.99
N LYS A 541 29.09 13.77 -16.91
CA LYS A 541 29.92 13.72 -15.70
C LYS A 541 29.71 12.40 -14.98
N CYS A 542 28.45 12.08 -14.69
CA CYS A 542 28.07 10.90 -13.93
C CYS A 542 26.72 10.38 -14.41
N ALA A 543 26.68 9.08 -14.72
CA ALA A 543 25.48 8.34 -15.10
C ALA A 543 25.00 7.48 -13.91
N LEU A 544 23.75 7.67 -13.51
CA LEU A 544 23.03 6.72 -12.65
C LEU A 544 22.40 5.66 -13.55
N ILE A 545 22.80 4.40 -13.39
CA ILE A 545 22.35 3.29 -14.25
C ILE A 545 21.65 2.23 -13.40
N PHE A 546 20.37 2.00 -13.68
CA PHE A 546 19.62 0.88 -13.11
C PHE A 546 19.74 -0.33 -14.05
N VAL A 547 20.73 -1.20 -13.76
CA VAL A 547 21.21 -2.39 -14.51
C VAL A 547 22.20 -2.08 -15.65
N ASP A 548 23.21 -2.94 -15.81
CA ASP A 548 24.57 -2.66 -16.31
C ASP A 548 24.74 -2.14 -17.76
N ASN A 549 25.78 -1.32 -17.97
CA ASN A 549 26.37 -0.96 -19.27
C ASN A 549 27.79 -0.40 -19.12
N SER A 550 28.79 -1.06 -19.69
CA SER A 550 30.21 -0.72 -19.60
C SER A 550 30.70 0.39 -20.55
N GLU A 551 30.00 0.70 -21.66
CA GLU A 551 30.50 1.59 -22.72
C GLU A 551 30.78 3.04 -22.26
N LEU A 552 30.12 3.50 -21.18
CA LEU A 552 30.28 4.86 -20.68
C LEU A 552 31.61 5.09 -19.95
N LEU A 553 32.15 4.05 -19.29
CA LEU A 553 33.42 4.16 -18.55
C LEU A 553 34.61 4.43 -19.46
N ALA A 554 34.59 3.88 -20.69
CA ALA A 554 35.58 4.14 -21.73
C ALA A 554 35.58 5.59 -22.25
N ARG A 555 34.53 6.37 -21.96
CA ARG A 555 34.41 7.79 -22.32
C ARG A 555 34.84 8.75 -21.21
N GLY A 556 35.24 8.24 -20.04
CA GLY A 556 35.57 9.04 -18.86
C GLY A 556 34.35 9.54 -18.06
N THR A 557 33.16 9.02 -18.34
CA THR A 557 31.95 9.24 -17.53
C THR A 557 32.02 8.40 -16.26
N GLU A 558 31.70 8.97 -15.09
CA GLU A 558 31.53 8.19 -13.85
C GLU A 558 30.19 7.42 -13.87
N VAL A 559 30.12 6.25 -13.25
CA VAL A 559 28.95 5.37 -13.26
C VAL A 559 28.56 4.97 -11.83
N ILE A 560 27.32 5.27 -11.45
CA ILE A 560 26.66 4.74 -10.27
C ILE A 560 25.77 3.58 -10.75
N LEU A 561 26.19 2.34 -10.51
CA LEU A 561 25.42 1.15 -10.86
C LEU A 561 24.47 0.78 -9.71
N ALA A 562 23.18 0.95 -9.94
CA ALA A 562 22.13 0.87 -8.93
C ALA A 562 21.36 -0.46 -8.99
N CYS A 563 21.72 -1.40 -8.12
CA CYS A 563 21.20 -2.77 -8.10
C CYS A 563 20.09 -2.97 -7.03
N ASN A 564 19.32 -4.06 -7.11
CA ASN A 564 18.32 -4.36 -6.08
C ASN A 564 18.97 -4.68 -4.73
N SER A 565 18.37 -4.24 -3.62
CA SER A 565 18.84 -4.59 -2.27
C SER A 565 18.55 -6.04 -1.92
N GLY A 566 17.41 -6.58 -2.36
CA GLY A 566 17.03 -7.98 -2.16
C GLY A 566 16.49 -8.65 -3.43
N PRO A 567 16.30 -9.98 -3.41
CA PRO A 567 15.90 -10.76 -4.58
C PRO A 567 14.59 -10.30 -5.21
N ALA A 568 14.50 -10.40 -6.54
CA ALA A 568 13.31 -10.02 -7.31
C ALA A 568 13.33 -10.72 -8.69
N LEU A 569 12.56 -11.80 -8.87
CA LEU A 569 12.75 -12.68 -10.04
C LEU A 569 14.24 -13.06 -10.20
N ASN A 570 14.76 -13.13 -11.43
CA ASN A 570 16.19 -13.33 -11.69
C ASN A 570 16.99 -12.02 -11.79
N ASP A 571 16.51 -10.91 -11.24
CA ASP A 571 17.31 -9.67 -11.18
C ASP A 571 18.48 -9.83 -10.20
N VAL A 572 19.67 -9.36 -10.62
CA VAL A 572 20.89 -9.43 -9.81
C VAL A 572 20.82 -8.44 -8.65
N THR A 573 21.07 -8.92 -7.42
CA THR A 573 21.13 -8.07 -6.22
C THR A 573 22.48 -7.36 -6.10
N TYR A 574 22.55 -6.32 -5.26
CA TYR A 574 23.78 -5.58 -4.98
C TYR A 574 24.92 -6.49 -4.49
N ASN A 575 24.64 -7.45 -3.60
CA ASN A 575 25.65 -8.38 -3.10
C ASN A 575 26.19 -9.32 -4.19
N GLU A 576 25.31 -9.85 -5.05
CA GLU A 576 25.72 -10.64 -6.22
C GLU A 576 26.49 -9.78 -7.24
N SER A 577 26.07 -8.52 -7.43
CA SER A 577 26.71 -7.58 -8.35
C SER A 577 28.14 -7.22 -7.92
N LEU A 578 28.42 -7.10 -6.62
CA LEU A 578 29.79 -6.90 -6.12
C LEU A 578 30.70 -8.05 -6.56
N ILE A 579 30.28 -9.30 -6.30
CA ILE A 579 31.06 -10.50 -6.62
C ILE A 579 31.28 -10.62 -8.13
N VAL A 580 30.21 -10.48 -8.93
CA VAL A 580 30.29 -10.51 -10.40
C VAL A 580 31.20 -9.39 -10.93
N THR A 581 31.14 -8.19 -10.36
CA THR A 581 31.97 -7.04 -10.76
C THR A 581 33.43 -7.23 -10.38
N GLU A 582 33.75 -7.81 -9.22
CA GLU A 582 35.12 -8.18 -8.85
C GLU A 582 35.71 -9.24 -9.78
N CYS A 583 34.93 -10.24 -10.19
CA CYS A 583 35.37 -11.22 -11.17
C CYS A 583 35.57 -10.61 -12.57
N ILE A 584 34.67 -9.75 -13.05
CA ILE A 584 34.84 -9.01 -14.31
C ILE A 584 36.06 -8.09 -14.24
N ALA A 585 36.33 -7.44 -13.10
CA ALA A 585 37.51 -6.62 -12.88
C ALA A 585 38.83 -7.41 -12.80
N ALA A 586 38.80 -8.74 -12.71
CA ALA A 586 39.98 -9.58 -12.91
C ALA A 586 40.29 -9.83 -14.40
N MET A 587 39.33 -9.53 -15.30
CA MET A 587 39.39 -9.82 -16.74
C MET A 587 39.46 -8.54 -17.60
N ASP A 588 38.67 -7.51 -17.27
CA ASP A 588 38.65 -6.22 -17.97
C ASP A 588 39.38 -5.12 -17.18
N THR A 589 40.51 -4.66 -17.73
CA THR A 589 41.33 -3.59 -17.15
C THR A 589 40.62 -2.23 -17.05
N THR A 590 39.59 -1.99 -17.87
CA THR A 590 38.77 -0.77 -17.87
C THR A 590 37.88 -0.73 -16.65
N ILE A 591 37.24 -1.87 -16.33
CA ILE A 591 36.43 -2.05 -15.12
C ILE A 591 37.33 -2.05 -13.88
N GLN A 592 38.48 -2.73 -13.94
CA GLN A 592 39.48 -2.73 -12.86
C GLN A 592 39.94 -1.32 -12.48
N SER A 593 40.35 -0.51 -13.46
CA SER A 593 40.68 0.90 -13.24
C SER A 593 39.47 1.71 -12.76
N ALA A 594 38.28 1.49 -13.33
CA ALA A 594 37.09 2.23 -12.93
C ALA A 594 36.72 2.03 -11.45
N LEU A 595 36.88 0.81 -10.90
CA LEU A 595 36.69 0.54 -9.47
C LEU A 595 37.79 1.19 -8.62
N GLN A 596 39.06 1.05 -9.03
CA GLN A 596 40.20 1.62 -8.29
C GLN A 596 40.21 3.16 -8.26
N ASP A 597 39.70 3.80 -9.31
CA ASP A 597 39.58 5.25 -9.44
C ASP A 597 38.28 5.84 -8.81
N GLU A 598 37.43 5.01 -8.19
CA GLU A 598 36.05 5.36 -7.80
C GLU A 598 35.18 5.97 -8.94
N ARG A 599 35.45 5.57 -10.20
CA ARG A 599 34.66 5.95 -11.39
C ARG A 599 33.52 4.99 -11.69
N LEU A 600 33.58 3.75 -11.19
CA LEU A 600 32.46 2.82 -11.12
C LEU A 600 32.16 2.55 -9.65
N ILE A 601 30.94 2.87 -9.22
CA ILE A 601 30.47 2.64 -7.84
C ILE A 601 29.18 1.86 -7.90
N LEU A 602 29.19 0.66 -7.33
CA LEU A 602 27.99 -0.13 -7.09
C LEU A 602 27.28 0.42 -5.86
N VAL A 603 25.96 0.58 -5.94
CA VAL A 603 25.11 0.98 -4.82
C VAL A 603 23.79 0.21 -4.88
N GLN A 604 23.20 -0.06 -3.72
CA GLN A 604 21.89 -0.68 -3.63
C GLN A 604 20.75 0.34 -3.66
N THR A 605 19.64 -0.03 -4.28
CA THR A 605 18.47 0.83 -4.49
C THR A 605 17.53 0.93 -3.30
N GLY A 606 17.58 -0.02 -2.35
CA GLY A 606 16.54 -0.18 -1.32
C GLY A 606 15.29 -0.94 -1.81
N SER A 607 15.29 -1.42 -3.06
CA SER A 607 14.18 -2.18 -3.66
C SER A 607 14.45 -3.70 -3.66
N SER A 608 13.36 -4.47 -3.52
CA SER A 608 13.29 -5.92 -3.78
C SER A 608 12.14 -6.24 -4.75
N SER A 609 11.92 -5.37 -5.74
CA SER A 609 10.93 -5.51 -6.81
C SER A 609 11.61 -5.43 -8.18
N PRO A 610 11.14 -6.15 -9.21
CA PRO A 610 11.68 -6.04 -10.57
C PRO A 610 11.10 -4.82 -11.33
N CYS A 611 10.22 -4.06 -10.67
CA CYS A 611 9.81 -2.71 -11.06
C CYS A 611 10.52 -1.67 -10.16
N LEU A 612 10.57 -0.42 -10.60
CA LEU A 612 11.38 0.62 -9.96
C LEU A 612 10.51 1.81 -9.55
N ASP A 613 10.45 2.11 -8.25
CA ASP A 613 9.81 3.31 -7.72
C ASP A 613 10.86 4.35 -7.32
N LEU A 614 11.10 5.32 -8.20
CA LEU A 614 12.01 6.44 -7.97
C LEU A 614 11.57 7.40 -6.86
N SER A 615 10.36 7.27 -6.30
CA SER A 615 9.98 8.00 -5.08
C SER A 615 10.53 7.37 -3.78
N ARG A 616 11.07 6.14 -3.87
CA ARG A 616 11.45 5.30 -2.71
C ARG A 616 12.80 4.60 -2.93
N LEU A 617 13.88 5.37 -3.04
CA LEU A 617 15.26 4.87 -3.17
C LEU A 617 16.08 5.04 -1.88
N ASP A 618 17.05 4.15 -1.64
CA ASP A 618 18.00 4.23 -0.52
C ASP A 618 18.66 5.62 -0.43
N LYS A 619 18.65 6.19 0.78
CA LYS A 619 19.18 7.53 1.04
C LYS A 619 20.64 7.68 0.60
N GLY A 620 21.49 6.68 0.80
CA GLY A 620 22.89 6.68 0.39
C GLY A 620 23.04 6.82 -1.12
N LEU A 621 22.25 6.06 -1.89
CA LEU A 621 22.15 6.24 -3.35
C LEU A 621 21.77 7.68 -3.71
N THR A 622 20.73 8.24 -3.10
CA THR A 622 20.28 9.61 -3.41
C THR A 622 21.23 10.73 -2.92
N MET A 623 22.14 10.43 -2.00
CA MET A 623 23.22 11.33 -1.59
C MET A 623 24.36 11.30 -2.61
N LEU A 624 24.85 10.09 -2.97
CA LEU A 624 25.91 9.92 -3.97
C LEU A 624 25.55 10.55 -5.32
N VAL A 625 24.30 10.40 -5.76
CA VAL A 625 23.75 11.02 -6.98
C VAL A 625 23.87 12.56 -6.98
N LYS A 626 23.76 13.21 -5.80
CA LYS A 626 23.99 14.66 -5.66
C LYS A 626 25.48 14.99 -5.63
N GLU A 627 26.24 14.23 -4.85
CA GLU A 627 27.67 14.45 -4.64
C GLU A 627 28.47 14.30 -5.95
N ARG A 628 28.18 13.28 -6.75
CA ARG A 628 28.76 13.07 -8.09
C ARG A 628 28.12 13.93 -9.20
N ASN A 629 27.16 14.81 -8.85
CA ASN A 629 26.50 15.75 -9.77
C ASN A 629 25.94 15.07 -11.03
N THR A 630 25.24 13.94 -10.85
CA THR A 630 24.71 13.07 -11.92
C THR A 630 23.89 13.85 -12.94
N ASP A 631 24.25 13.72 -14.21
CA ASP A 631 23.67 14.42 -15.36
C ASP A 631 23.04 13.48 -16.41
N LEU A 632 23.05 12.16 -16.15
CA LEU A 632 22.34 11.14 -16.93
C LEU A 632 21.67 10.09 -16.02
N VAL A 633 20.43 9.69 -16.34
CA VAL A 633 19.74 8.54 -15.74
C VAL A 633 19.41 7.49 -16.80
N ILE A 634 19.93 6.27 -16.64
CA ILE A 634 19.61 5.12 -17.49
C ILE A 634 18.74 4.14 -16.72
N ILE A 635 17.64 3.71 -17.34
CA ILE A 635 16.71 2.73 -16.78
C ILE A 635 16.54 1.58 -17.78
N GLU A 636 16.97 0.38 -17.42
CA GLU A 636 16.94 -0.82 -18.26
C GLU A 636 15.88 -1.82 -17.76
N GLY A 637 15.31 -2.60 -18.69
CA GLY A 637 14.42 -3.72 -18.41
C GLY A 637 12.93 -3.35 -18.45
N MET A 638 12.11 -4.29 -18.94
CA MET A 638 10.66 -4.10 -19.12
C MET A 638 9.93 -3.73 -17.82
N GLY A 639 10.36 -4.25 -16.66
CA GLY A 639 9.80 -3.89 -15.36
C GLY A 639 10.09 -2.42 -14.99
N ARG A 640 11.37 -2.03 -15.01
CA ARG A 640 11.82 -0.70 -14.56
C ARG A 640 11.49 0.43 -15.54
N ALA A 641 11.46 0.16 -16.85
CA ALA A 641 11.35 1.18 -17.91
C ALA A 641 10.03 1.17 -18.71
N ILE A 642 9.22 0.10 -18.66
CA ILE A 642 7.92 0.01 -19.37
C ILE A 642 6.76 -0.13 -18.40
N HIS A 643 6.79 -1.08 -17.46
CA HIS A 643 5.74 -1.20 -16.43
C HIS A 643 5.80 -0.07 -15.41
N THR A 644 7.00 0.41 -15.12
CA THR A 644 7.26 1.64 -14.38
C THR A 644 8.07 2.64 -15.22
N ASN A 645 8.11 3.89 -14.80
CA ASN A 645 8.95 5.00 -15.29
C ASN A 645 8.86 5.38 -16.79
N TYR A 646 8.01 4.76 -17.60
CA TYR A 646 7.94 5.07 -19.04
C TYR A 646 7.65 6.56 -19.34
N TYR A 647 6.85 7.21 -18.47
CA TYR A 647 6.55 8.65 -18.52
C TYR A 647 7.35 9.50 -17.51
N ALA A 648 8.29 8.90 -16.77
CA ALA A 648 9.08 9.63 -15.77
C ALA A 648 9.95 10.72 -16.44
N SER A 649 9.78 11.95 -15.97
CA SER A 649 10.48 13.15 -16.45
C SER A 649 11.57 13.56 -15.46
N PHE A 650 12.69 14.04 -15.98
CA PHE A 650 13.91 14.30 -15.21
C PHE A 650 14.43 15.73 -15.40
N GLN A 651 15.19 16.21 -14.43
CA GLN A 651 15.96 17.46 -14.49
C GLN A 651 17.27 17.31 -15.27
N CYS A 652 17.70 16.06 -15.47
CA CYS A 652 18.87 15.65 -16.24
C CYS A 652 18.46 14.93 -17.54
N GLU A 653 19.43 14.53 -18.37
CA GLU A 653 19.14 13.64 -19.49
C GLU A 653 18.70 12.26 -18.98
N SER A 654 17.84 11.56 -19.72
CA SER A 654 17.48 10.17 -19.39
C SER A 654 17.42 9.27 -20.61
N LEU A 655 17.72 7.98 -20.41
CA LEU A 655 17.65 6.93 -21.41
C LEU A 655 16.89 5.73 -20.85
N LYS A 656 15.77 5.38 -21.48
CA LYS A 656 14.90 4.27 -21.07
C LYS A 656 14.99 3.16 -22.12
N LEU A 657 15.44 1.98 -21.70
CA LEU A 657 15.78 0.83 -22.55
C LEU A 657 14.94 -0.38 -22.17
N ALA A 658 14.29 -1.04 -23.13
CA ALA A 658 13.64 -2.33 -22.89
C ALA A 658 13.41 -3.15 -24.17
N VAL A 659 13.36 -4.47 -24.00
CA VAL A 659 12.76 -5.40 -24.96
C VAL A 659 11.42 -5.86 -24.41
N ILE A 660 10.34 -5.75 -25.20
CA ILE A 660 8.99 -6.12 -24.75
C ILE A 660 8.81 -7.64 -24.87
N LYS A 661 8.94 -8.34 -23.74
CA LYS A 661 8.87 -9.81 -23.62
C LYS A 661 7.43 -10.35 -23.49
N ASN A 662 6.41 -9.52 -23.71
CA ASN A 662 4.99 -9.86 -23.59
C ASN A 662 4.21 -9.46 -24.86
N SER A 663 3.46 -10.38 -25.46
CA SER A 663 2.77 -10.17 -26.74
C SER A 663 1.62 -9.16 -26.65
N TRP A 664 0.72 -9.31 -25.67
CA TRP A 664 -0.44 -8.43 -25.47
C TRP A 664 -0.01 -6.98 -25.21
N LEU A 665 1.02 -6.78 -24.37
CA LEU A 665 1.59 -5.46 -24.10
C LEU A 665 2.21 -4.86 -25.36
N ALA A 666 2.90 -5.65 -26.17
CA ALA A 666 3.47 -5.17 -27.42
C ALA A 666 2.38 -4.77 -28.42
N GLU A 667 1.36 -5.59 -28.64
CA GLU A 667 0.21 -5.27 -29.51
C GLU A 667 -0.49 -3.98 -29.03
N ARG A 668 -0.67 -3.83 -27.73
CA ARG A 668 -1.27 -2.62 -27.12
C ARG A 668 -0.41 -1.37 -27.31
N LEU A 669 0.91 -1.50 -27.29
CA LEU A 669 1.87 -0.44 -27.65
C LEU A 669 2.05 -0.29 -29.17
N ARG A 670 1.30 -1.04 -29.99
CA ARG A 670 1.33 -1.08 -31.47
C ARG A 670 2.60 -1.69 -32.09
N GLY A 671 3.33 -2.49 -31.31
CA GLY A 671 4.44 -3.32 -31.76
C GLY A 671 4.10 -4.81 -31.85
N LYS A 672 5.14 -5.64 -31.73
CA LYS A 672 5.12 -7.11 -31.68
C LYS A 672 5.96 -7.61 -30.51
N ILE A 673 5.83 -8.88 -30.09
CA ILE A 673 6.77 -9.45 -29.10
C ILE A 673 8.22 -9.29 -29.57
N PHE A 674 9.14 -9.02 -28.63
CA PHE A 674 10.53 -8.61 -28.87
C PHE A 674 10.72 -7.26 -29.60
N SER A 675 9.69 -6.41 -29.62
CA SER A 675 9.87 -4.99 -29.95
C SER A 675 10.81 -4.30 -28.97
N VAL A 676 11.63 -3.41 -29.50
CA VAL A 676 12.62 -2.64 -28.74
C VAL A 676 12.08 -1.24 -28.45
N VAL A 677 12.30 -0.77 -27.23
CA VAL A 677 12.09 0.62 -26.82
C VAL A 677 13.46 1.21 -26.49
N PHE A 678 13.87 2.19 -27.28
CA PHE A 678 15.06 3.01 -27.08
C PHE A 678 14.60 4.47 -27.00
N LYS A 679 14.41 4.98 -25.78
CA LYS A 679 13.79 6.28 -25.49
C LYS A 679 14.76 7.19 -24.73
N TYR A 680 15.51 7.98 -25.48
CA TYR A 680 16.37 9.07 -25.01
C TYR A 680 15.56 10.36 -24.91
N GLU A 681 15.67 11.06 -23.78
CA GLU A 681 14.94 12.28 -23.47
C GLU A 681 15.87 13.30 -22.81
N THR A 682 15.93 14.50 -23.37
CA THR A 682 16.55 15.68 -22.75
C THR A 682 15.62 16.31 -21.70
N PRO A 683 16.14 17.08 -20.71
CA PRO A 683 15.31 17.81 -19.76
C PRO A 683 14.23 18.67 -20.42
N SER A 684 13.06 18.74 -19.79
CA SER A 684 12.05 19.75 -20.10
C SER A 684 12.58 21.15 -19.76
N LYS A 685 12.26 22.14 -20.60
CA LYS A 685 12.65 23.55 -20.46
C LYS A 685 11.63 24.37 -19.68
#